data_AF-A0AAN6DDQ1-F1
#
_entry.id   AF-A0AAN6DDQ1-F1
#
_cell.length_a   1.000
_cell.length_b   1.000
_cell.length_c   1.000
_cell.angle_alpha   90.00
_cell.angle_beta   90.00
_cell.angle_gamma   90.00
#
_symmetry.space_group_name_H-M   'P 1'
#
loop_
_entity.id
_entity.type
_entity.pdbx_description
1 polymer ?
#
loop_
_entity_poly.entity_id
_entity_poly.type
_entity_poly.pdbx_seq_one_letter_code
_entity_poly.pdbx_strand_id
1 'polypeptide(L)'
;MSLIKTNGTTQLAEPEDLDFEIEIDPQTQLPVTKLPYDDAPIAKSDLSWLKNGRTLQFSLDKAHDNGMLFLASRDENKMEPLNDRERKLYPFGIPSNIDTSEEYVKFLTKTYRTFEPLLTNQAYKHFSDDDEDMTFGVLSKIQENRREKKQMLQSIITAMVENLKSLVSIKSKLDPNFEETFIFNYEEILNVLNLLNAVHFSNEEERIALLSVWINRADIQPDDELFEEVMSFEHPYKNFLFWSTYMKKLLLRGFFKEALEALGKSNWANLKHEDANLFNVLIDFKNLLESYDMLRFSADSKEFLIWKQMMVELRERVKSLSFSEAGLASEVSELITIMSGSSNSILEASSTWYEALYAHYLYQLPSMELLDEYLQVSIDKYPPETTQSWETMCIELLQGKYLSVISSIELLDKSIATFVVVLMASAGLLKAYLSVVSFTEASLTTTIDQMLEDLSFSYLTHRQLFPIGIGILILINNSNSREIVSELLPRYHITSNDDLEWCLSICAKLRLHQTAVKIYKIQGARLATIGYLYEALYCYTEAGDYTRLTKLAWEIFGKLLVGELEDETLITKMRSNEISEPALRQALSPLAILDEFLQKTDQPNFRLLFQLLNFRYLPKHYKMSLVILIEPYLEKRVLKTEELVELIKVLNEFEKEADDETLAAAQKLCSRQVPNFDLKRELLSVRKKIGHEMSLNFL
;
A
#
# COMPACT_ATOMS: atom_id res chain seq x y z
N MET A 1 18.84 -61.18 -5.54
CA MET A 1 18.41 -61.96 -4.35
C MET A 1 19.22 -61.47 -3.16
N SER A 2 18.55 -61.21 -2.03
CA SER A 2 19.06 -61.17 -0.63
C SER A 2 20.31 -60.30 -0.34
N LEU A 3 20.19 -59.17 0.37
CA LEU A 3 20.11 -58.99 1.84
C LEU A 3 21.46 -58.58 2.48
N ILE A 4 21.38 -57.57 3.37
CA ILE A 4 22.19 -57.28 4.58
C ILE A 4 23.33 -56.22 4.51
N LYS A 5 23.02 -55.08 5.17
CA LYS A 5 23.75 -54.23 6.15
C LYS A 5 25.30 -54.13 6.13
N THR A 6 25.87 -52.93 6.22
CA THR A 6 26.15 -52.18 7.48
C THR A 6 26.91 -50.85 7.23
N ASN A 7 26.40 -49.80 7.88
CA ASN A 7 27.03 -48.67 8.59
C ASN A 7 28.15 -47.82 7.96
N GLY A 8 27.83 -46.53 7.81
CA GLY A 8 28.76 -45.41 7.88
C GLY A 8 27.98 -44.16 8.28
N THR A 9 28.12 -43.76 9.55
CA THR A 9 27.54 -42.60 10.23
C THR A 9 27.71 -41.29 9.47
N THR A 10 26.60 -40.60 9.17
CA THR A 10 26.59 -39.15 8.96
C THR A 10 25.90 -38.54 10.18
N GLN A 11 26.68 -37.84 11.01
CA GLN A 11 26.16 -36.95 12.03
C GLN A 11 25.33 -35.87 11.33
N LEU A 12 24.05 -35.81 11.67
CA LEU A 12 23.23 -34.63 11.42
C LEU A 12 23.78 -33.52 12.31
N ALA A 13 24.33 -32.47 11.71
CA ALA A 13 24.56 -31.22 12.41
C ALA A 13 23.19 -30.66 12.80
N GLU A 14 23.07 -30.28 14.07
CA GLU A 14 21.95 -29.51 14.62
C GLU A 14 21.81 -28.17 13.86
N PRO A 15 20.61 -27.57 13.81
CA PRO A 15 20.42 -26.30 13.13
C PRO A 15 21.18 -25.21 13.89
N GLU A 16 22.22 -24.66 13.28
CA GLU A 16 22.83 -23.41 13.74
C GLU A 16 21.77 -22.31 13.65
N ASP A 17 21.61 -21.59 14.77
CA ASP A 17 20.81 -20.39 14.93
C ASP A 17 21.01 -19.44 13.74
N LEU A 18 19.93 -19.13 13.02
CA LEU A 18 19.93 -18.10 11.98
C LEU A 18 19.89 -16.72 12.64
N ASP A 19 21.02 -16.31 13.20
CA ASP A 19 21.29 -14.90 13.47
C ASP A 19 21.34 -14.17 12.12
N PHE A 20 20.29 -13.41 11.80
CA PHE A 20 20.36 -12.41 10.74
C PHE A 20 21.22 -11.24 11.24
N GLU A 21 22.53 -11.41 11.30
CA GLU A 21 23.46 -10.30 11.47
C GLU A 21 23.36 -9.39 10.23
N ILE A 22 22.55 -8.34 10.33
CA ILE A 22 22.60 -7.22 9.39
C ILE A 22 24.00 -6.63 9.51
N GLU A 23 24.85 -6.83 8.50
CA GLU A 23 26.20 -6.29 8.48
C GLU A 23 26.10 -4.76 8.46
N ILE A 24 26.52 -4.09 9.53
CA ILE A 24 26.51 -2.62 9.61
C ILE A 24 27.90 -2.12 9.20
N ASP A 25 27.95 -1.17 8.27
CA ASP A 25 29.21 -0.54 7.88
C ASP A 25 29.77 0.28 9.07
N PRO A 26 30.97 -0.03 9.58
CA PRO A 26 31.55 0.66 10.73
C PRO A 26 31.75 2.16 10.52
N GLN A 27 31.85 2.63 9.26
CA GLN A 27 32.02 4.06 8.96
C GLN A 27 30.70 4.82 8.86
N THR A 28 29.71 4.26 8.16
CA THR A 28 28.42 4.94 7.94
C THR A 28 27.37 4.58 8.98
N GLN A 29 27.56 3.52 9.75
CA GLN A 29 26.57 2.95 10.69
C GLN A 29 25.25 2.58 10.00
N LEU A 30 25.30 2.30 8.69
CA LEU A 30 24.14 1.91 7.90
C LEU A 30 24.20 0.41 7.56
N PRO A 31 23.04 -0.23 7.37
CA PRO A 31 22.97 -1.63 6.96
C PRO A 31 23.57 -1.82 5.55
N VAL A 32 24.41 -2.84 5.41
CA VAL A 32 25.08 -3.21 4.16
C VAL A 32 24.29 -4.28 3.47
N THR A 33 23.74 -3.94 2.29
CA THR A 33 23.11 -4.94 1.41
C THR A 33 24.13 -5.48 0.42
N LYS A 34 24.40 -6.78 0.47
CA LYS A 34 25.19 -7.48 -0.54
C LYS A 34 24.32 -7.77 -1.76
N LEU A 35 24.75 -7.32 -2.92
CA LEU A 35 24.08 -7.66 -4.18
C LEU A 35 24.35 -9.14 -4.52
N PRO A 36 23.35 -9.88 -5.03
CA PRO A 36 23.41 -11.32 -5.23
C PRO A 36 24.17 -11.71 -6.52
N TYR A 37 25.29 -11.05 -6.80
CA TYR A 37 26.08 -11.24 -8.01
C TYR A 37 27.45 -11.82 -7.66
N ASP A 38 27.58 -13.15 -7.76
CA ASP A 38 28.86 -13.86 -7.57
C ASP A 38 29.93 -13.44 -8.59
N ASP A 39 29.49 -12.92 -9.75
CA ASP A 39 30.32 -12.39 -10.82
C ASP A 39 30.38 -10.85 -10.85
N ALA A 40 30.01 -10.20 -9.74
CA ALA A 40 30.16 -8.76 -9.56
C ALA A 40 31.59 -8.30 -9.85
N PRO A 41 31.78 -7.06 -10.31
CA PRO A 41 33.10 -6.52 -10.64
C PRO A 41 34.07 -6.48 -9.45
N ILE A 42 33.58 -6.67 -8.22
CA ILE A 42 34.37 -6.77 -6.99
C ILE A 42 34.26 -8.20 -6.44
N ALA A 43 34.67 -9.18 -7.23
CA ALA A 43 34.83 -10.54 -6.71
C ALA A 43 36.13 -10.60 -5.89
N LYS A 44 36.02 -10.70 -4.56
CA LYS A 44 37.14 -10.96 -3.62
C LYS A 44 38.37 -10.07 -3.84
N SER A 45 38.22 -8.77 -3.57
CA SER A 45 39.34 -7.81 -3.47
C SER A 45 40.12 -7.52 -4.76
N ASP A 46 39.70 -8.07 -5.91
CA ASP A 46 40.31 -7.75 -7.20
C ASP A 46 39.78 -6.43 -7.77
N LEU A 47 40.53 -5.35 -7.54
CA LEU A 47 40.28 -4.01 -8.10
C LEU A 47 41.07 -3.78 -9.40
N SER A 48 41.36 -4.83 -10.17
CA SER A 48 42.09 -4.74 -11.44
C SER A 48 41.48 -3.73 -12.43
N TRP A 49 40.14 -3.62 -12.46
CA TRP A 49 39.43 -2.63 -13.28
C TRP A 49 39.76 -1.17 -12.89
N LEU A 50 39.99 -0.87 -11.60
CA LEU A 50 40.37 0.47 -11.14
C LEU A 50 41.75 0.88 -11.67
N LYS A 51 42.68 -0.09 -11.74
CA LYS A 51 44.02 0.10 -12.33
C LYS A 51 43.96 0.37 -13.84
N ASN A 52 42.93 -0.14 -14.52
CA ASN A 52 42.67 0.07 -15.94
C ASN A 52 41.89 1.36 -16.24
N GLY A 53 41.85 2.31 -15.29
CA GLY A 53 41.07 3.56 -15.44
C GLY A 53 39.55 3.38 -15.39
N ARG A 54 39.10 2.20 -14.93
CA ARG A 54 37.72 1.80 -14.63
C ARG A 54 37.10 2.61 -13.48
N THR A 55 35.86 3.09 -13.60
CA THR A 55 35.08 3.55 -12.44
C THR A 55 33.75 2.81 -12.37
N LEU A 56 33.33 2.45 -11.15
CA LEU A 56 31.99 1.91 -10.90
C LEU A 56 31.00 3.07 -10.91
N GLN A 57 30.00 2.97 -11.76
CA GLN A 57 28.91 3.92 -11.85
C GLN A 57 27.59 3.21 -11.60
N PHE A 58 26.63 3.97 -11.07
CA PHE A 58 25.26 3.50 -10.94
C PHE A 58 24.32 4.55 -11.52
N SER A 59 23.21 4.09 -12.08
CA SER A 59 22.09 4.93 -12.49
C SER A 59 20.84 4.37 -11.84
N LEU A 60 20.06 5.24 -11.20
CA LEU A 60 18.73 4.88 -10.71
C LEU A 60 17.72 5.08 -11.82
N ASP A 61 16.72 4.21 -11.89
CA ASP A 61 15.52 4.48 -12.66
C ASP A 61 14.80 5.68 -12.05
N LYS A 62 14.21 6.51 -12.90
CA LYS A 62 13.47 7.71 -12.48
C LYS A 62 12.07 7.40 -11.96
N ALA A 63 11.60 6.16 -12.14
CA ALA A 63 10.23 5.76 -11.87
C ALA A 63 10.08 4.61 -10.87
N HIS A 64 11.14 3.83 -10.63
CA HIS A 64 11.10 2.65 -9.77
C HIS A 64 12.34 2.62 -8.88
N ASP A 65 12.25 1.89 -7.77
CA ASP A 65 13.37 1.64 -6.85
C ASP A 65 14.42 0.67 -7.42
N ASN A 66 14.52 0.60 -8.74
CA ASN A 66 15.47 -0.21 -9.45
C ASN A 66 16.57 0.67 -10.02
N GLY A 67 17.80 0.19 -9.96
CA GLY A 67 18.95 0.83 -10.56
C GLY A 67 19.76 -0.16 -11.38
N MET A 68 20.75 0.38 -12.07
CA MET A 68 21.70 -0.37 -12.87
C MET A 68 23.10 0.04 -12.44
N LEU A 69 23.91 -0.94 -12.07
CA LEU A 69 25.34 -0.80 -11.82
C LEU A 69 26.12 -1.23 -13.07
N PHE A 70 27.12 -0.43 -13.43
CA PHE A 70 27.97 -0.70 -14.59
C PHE A 70 29.37 -0.09 -14.41
N LEU A 71 30.34 -0.63 -15.15
CA LEU A 71 31.69 -0.08 -15.20
C LEU A 71 31.83 0.88 -16.38
N ALA A 72 32.31 2.09 -16.12
CA ALA A 72 32.53 3.11 -17.14
C ALA A 72 33.99 3.58 -17.15
N SER A 73 34.56 3.75 -18.34
CA SER A 73 35.92 4.28 -18.55
C SER A 73 36.02 5.73 -18.10
N ARG A 74 37.11 6.07 -17.41
CA ARG A 74 37.42 7.45 -17.02
C ARG A 74 37.93 8.33 -18.17
N ASP A 75 38.43 7.72 -19.25
CA ASP A 75 38.93 8.38 -20.47
C ASP A 75 38.30 7.75 -21.72
N GLU A 76 37.61 8.54 -22.55
CA GLU A 76 37.05 8.09 -23.84
C GLU A 76 38.14 7.71 -24.87
N ASN A 77 39.37 8.19 -24.68
CA ASN A 77 40.48 8.08 -25.64
C ASN A 77 41.44 6.89 -25.41
N LYS A 78 41.21 6.05 -24.40
CA LYS A 78 41.97 4.81 -24.16
C LYS A 78 41.02 3.62 -24.09
N MET A 79 40.50 3.20 -25.24
CA MET A 79 39.68 1.98 -25.35
C MET A 79 40.57 0.74 -25.47
N GLU A 80 40.96 0.15 -24.35
CA GLU A 80 41.25 -1.28 -24.33
C GLU A 80 39.94 -2.08 -24.48
N PRO A 81 39.94 -3.23 -25.17
CA PRO A 81 38.73 -4.03 -25.35
C PRO A 81 38.18 -4.49 -23.99
N LEU A 82 36.92 -4.15 -23.72
CA LEU A 82 36.17 -4.58 -22.54
C LEU A 82 36.15 -6.12 -22.44
N ASN A 83 36.54 -6.68 -21.29
CA ASN A 83 36.27 -8.08 -20.96
C ASN A 83 34.75 -8.31 -20.83
N ASP A 84 34.28 -9.53 -21.08
CA ASP A 84 32.84 -9.86 -21.03
C ASP A 84 32.20 -9.55 -19.67
N ARG A 85 32.96 -9.64 -18.57
CA ARG A 85 32.51 -9.24 -17.22
C ARG A 85 32.31 -7.73 -17.07
N GLU A 86 33.10 -6.94 -17.78
CA GLU A 86 33.06 -5.47 -17.70
C GLU A 86 31.99 -4.86 -18.60
N ARG A 87 31.38 -5.66 -19.48
CA ARG A 87 30.21 -5.29 -20.31
C ARG A 87 28.87 -5.59 -19.64
N LYS A 88 28.88 -6.33 -18.52
CA LYS A 88 27.65 -6.71 -17.84
C LYS A 88 27.05 -5.52 -17.12
N LEU A 89 25.73 -5.44 -17.21
CA LEU A 89 24.92 -4.54 -16.42
C LEU A 89 24.35 -5.33 -15.26
N TYR A 90 24.46 -4.78 -14.06
CA TYR A 90 24.03 -5.42 -12.82
C TYR A 90 22.80 -4.67 -12.31
N PRO A 91 21.57 -5.16 -12.57
CA PRO A 91 20.38 -4.54 -12.01
C PRO A 91 20.41 -4.65 -10.49
N PHE A 92 19.93 -3.66 -9.77
CA PHE A 92 19.75 -3.77 -8.33
C PHE A 92 18.42 -3.14 -7.94
N GLY A 93 17.76 -3.70 -6.93
CA GLY A 93 16.68 -3.01 -6.23
C GLY A 93 17.26 -2.29 -5.03
N ILE A 94 16.81 -1.08 -4.77
CA ILE A 94 16.94 -0.49 -3.44
C ILE A 94 16.04 -1.32 -2.53
N PRO A 95 16.54 -1.86 -1.41
CA PRO A 95 15.70 -2.53 -0.43
C PRO A 95 14.56 -1.58 -0.04
N SER A 96 13.35 -1.91 -0.46
CA SER A 96 12.15 -1.19 -0.09
C SER A 96 11.81 -1.61 1.34
N ASN A 97 11.85 -0.69 2.29
CA ASN A 97 11.23 -0.88 3.60
C ASN A 97 9.69 -0.90 3.51
N ILE A 98 9.12 -0.74 2.32
CA ILE A 98 7.68 -0.79 2.07
C ILE A 98 7.33 -2.19 1.58
N ASP A 99 6.45 -2.84 2.34
CA ASP A 99 5.82 -4.09 1.97
C ASP A 99 4.95 -3.89 0.72
N THR A 100 5.27 -4.59 -0.36
CA THR A 100 4.52 -4.48 -1.63
C THR A 100 3.44 -5.55 -1.80
N SER A 101 3.13 -6.32 -0.75
CA SER A 101 2.14 -7.39 -0.82
C SER A 101 0.72 -6.84 -1.05
N GLU A 102 -0.15 -7.61 -1.70
CA GLU A 102 -1.53 -7.19 -1.95
C GLU A 102 -2.32 -6.99 -0.65
N GLU A 103 -2.00 -7.76 0.39
CA GLU A 103 -2.57 -7.66 1.73
C GLU A 103 -2.21 -6.31 2.36
N TYR A 104 -0.95 -5.89 2.25
CA TYR A 104 -0.49 -4.62 2.75
C TYR A 104 -1.14 -3.44 2.00
N VAL A 105 -1.27 -3.54 0.68
CA VAL A 105 -1.99 -2.54 -0.12
C VAL A 105 -3.46 -2.42 0.32
N LYS A 106 -4.14 -3.54 0.60
CA LYS A 106 -5.51 -3.53 1.14
C LYS A 106 -5.57 -2.89 2.53
N PHE A 107 -4.59 -3.20 3.39
CA PHE A 107 -4.44 -2.56 4.70
C PHE A 107 -4.29 -1.04 4.55
N LEU A 108 -3.33 -0.56 3.74
CA LEU A 108 -3.11 0.87 3.51
C LEU A 108 -4.34 1.56 2.91
N THR A 109 -5.05 0.90 1.99
CA THR A 109 -6.29 1.44 1.42
C THR A 109 -7.36 1.65 2.50
N LYS A 110 -7.51 0.69 3.41
CA LYS A 110 -8.47 0.77 4.51
C LYS A 110 -8.06 1.83 5.53
N THR A 111 -6.78 1.86 5.91
CA THR A 111 -6.21 2.84 6.84
C THR A 111 -6.33 4.26 6.28
N TYR A 112 -5.98 4.49 5.01
CA TYR A 112 -6.15 5.79 4.36
C TYR A 112 -7.61 6.27 4.41
N ARG A 113 -8.59 5.41 4.10
CA ARG A 113 -10.02 5.76 4.21
C ARG A 113 -10.45 6.11 5.63
N THR A 114 -9.90 5.42 6.63
CA THR A 114 -10.15 5.73 8.04
C THR A 114 -9.57 7.10 8.43
N PHE A 115 -8.43 7.48 7.86
CA PHE A 115 -7.74 8.75 8.15
C PHE A 115 -8.18 9.93 7.28
N GLU A 116 -8.83 9.68 6.14
CA GLU A 116 -9.32 10.71 5.21
C GLU A 116 -10.11 11.84 5.91
N PRO A 117 -11.00 11.58 6.88
CA PRO A 117 -11.68 12.62 7.65
C PRO A 117 -10.73 13.55 8.44
N LEU A 118 -9.64 13.03 9.02
CA LEU A 118 -8.64 13.83 9.73
C LEU A 118 -7.81 14.69 8.78
N LEU A 119 -7.47 14.12 7.63
CA LEU A 119 -6.68 14.82 6.61
C LEU A 119 -7.49 15.91 5.89
N THR A 120 -8.80 15.72 5.74
CA THR A 120 -9.69 16.64 5.01
C THR A 120 -10.16 17.80 5.87
N ASN A 121 -10.51 17.56 7.13
CA ASN A 121 -11.11 18.58 7.99
C ASN A 121 -10.05 19.33 8.78
N GLN A 122 -9.84 20.61 8.47
CA GLN A 122 -8.89 21.47 9.19
C GLN A 122 -9.15 21.51 10.70
N ALA A 123 -10.41 21.37 11.15
CA ALA A 123 -10.76 21.32 12.57
C ALA A 123 -10.24 20.07 13.30
N TYR A 124 -9.93 19.00 12.57
CA TYR A 124 -9.40 17.75 13.11
C TYR A 124 -7.95 17.49 12.72
N LYS A 125 -7.43 18.20 11.71
CA LYS A 125 -6.04 18.06 11.23
C LYS A 125 -5.04 18.41 12.33
N HIS A 126 -5.37 19.37 13.19
CA HIS A 126 -4.52 19.80 14.30
C HIS A 126 -5.31 19.95 15.61
N PHE A 127 -4.60 19.78 16.71
CA PHE A 127 -5.05 20.32 17.99
C PHE A 127 -4.91 21.85 17.93
N SER A 128 -6.02 22.58 17.96
CA SER A 128 -5.97 24.04 18.05
C SER A 128 -5.88 24.44 19.51
N ASP A 129 -5.12 25.48 19.86
CA ASP A 129 -5.18 26.08 21.20
C ASP A 129 -6.59 26.59 21.55
N ASP A 130 -7.40 26.90 20.54
CA ASP A 130 -8.85 27.14 20.70
C ASP A 130 -9.57 25.91 21.32
N ASP A 131 -9.06 24.68 21.21
CA ASP A 131 -9.66 23.54 21.91
C ASP A 131 -9.49 23.63 23.42
N GLU A 132 -8.50 24.35 23.97
CA GLU A 132 -8.40 24.70 25.39
C GLU A 132 -9.06 26.07 25.68
N ASP A 133 -8.87 27.04 24.78
CA ASP A 133 -9.28 28.46 24.88
C ASP A 133 -10.67 28.80 24.32
N MET A 134 -11.45 27.82 23.85
CA MET A 134 -12.90 27.92 23.61
C MET A 134 -13.63 28.11 24.95
N THR A 135 -13.34 29.22 25.61
CA THR A 135 -13.96 29.75 26.83
C THR A 135 -15.10 30.70 26.48
N PHE A 136 -15.19 31.13 25.22
CA PHE A 136 -16.26 31.97 24.68
C PHE A 136 -17.21 31.15 23.80
N GLY A 137 -18.32 30.72 24.38
CA GLY A 137 -19.36 29.96 23.68
C GLY A 137 -20.32 29.28 24.66
N VAL A 138 -21.28 28.52 24.14
CA VAL A 138 -22.15 27.70 25.00
C VAL A 138 -21.33 26.49 25.45
N LEU A 139 -21.00 26.41 26.75
CA LEU A 139 -20.20 25.34 27.38
C LEU A 139 -20.64 23.92 26.95
N SER A 140 -21.95 23.70 26.77
CA SER A 140 -22.47 22.40 26.33
C SER A 140 -22.00 22.01 24.92
N LYS A 141 -21.94 22.95 23.98
CA LYS A 141 -21.50 22.68 22.60
C LYS A 141 -19.99 22.49 22.51
N ILE A 142 -19.22 23.18 23.34
CA ILE A 142 -17.76 23.03 23.39
C ILE A 142 -17.40 21.64 23.95
N GLN A 143 -18.08 21.22 25.02
CA GLN A 143 -17.92 19.87 25.58
C GLN A 143 -18.37 18.78 24.60
N GLU A 144 -19.47 19.01 23.87
CA GLU A 144 -19.96 18.12 22.82
C GLU A 144 -18.94 17.97 21.69
N ASN A 145 -18.40 19.07 21.15
CA ASN A 145 -17.37 19.03 20.12
C ASN A 145 -16.09 18.32 20.58
N ARG A 146 -15.62 18.58 21.81
CA ARG A 146 -14.45 17.87 22.38
C ARG A 146 -14.70 16.38 22.51
N ARG A 147 -15.91 15.99 22.93
CA ARG A 147 -16.31 14.58 23.03
C ARG A 147 -16.40 13.94 21.66
N GLU A 148 -17.00 14.60 20.68
CA GLU A 148 -17.08 14.12 19.30
C GLU A 148 -15.68 13.92 18.70
N LYS A 149 -14.78 14.90 18.89
CA LYS A 149 -13.37 14.79 18.47
C LYS A 149 -12.70 13.59 19.14
N LYS A 150 -12.81 13.44 20.46
CA LYS A 150 -12.23 12.31 21.20
C LYS A 150 -12.78 10.96 20.69
N GLN A 151 -14.09 10.85 20.50
CA GLN A 151 -14.73 9.63 19.97
C GLN A 151 -14.27 9.30 18.55
N MET A 152 -14.12 10.32 17.70
CA MET A 152 -13.58 10.16 16.36
C MET A 152 -12.15 9.65 16.39
N LEU A 153 -11.27 10.26 17.19
CA LEU A 153 -9.88 9.82 17.35
C LEU A 153 -9.80 8.38 17.90
N GLN A 154 -10.61 8.05 18.90
CA GLN A 154 -10.71 6.70 19.46
C GLN A 154 -11.16 5.68 18.39
N SER A 155 -12.14 6.04 17.54
CA SER A 155 -12.59 5.17 16.46
C SER A 155 -11.49 4.90 15.42
N ILE A 156 -10.67 5.91 15.13
CA ILE A 156 -9.59 5.83 14.14
C ILE A 156 -8.46 4.94 14.63
N ILE A 157 -7.99 5.12 15.88
CA ILE A 157 -6.94 4.26 16.42
C ILE A 157 -7.41 2.81 16.60
N THR A 158 -8.66 2.62 17.03
CA THR A 158 -9.23 1.27 17.18
C THR A 158 -9.32 0.57 15.82
N ALA A 159 -9.81 1.28 14.79
CA ALA A 159 -9.84 0.77 13.42
C ALA A 159 -8.42 0.48 12.87
N MET A 160 -7.43 1.33 13.17
CA MET A 160 -6.04 1.11 12.77
C MET A 160 -5.46 -0.16 13.41
N VAL A 161 -5.66 -0.33 14.72
CA VAL A 161 -5.27 -1.52 15.48
C VAL A 161 -5.94 -2.78 14.93
N GLU A 162 -7.25 -2.73 14.65
CA GLU A 162 -7.98 -3.86 14.04
C GLU A 162 -7.50 -4.18 12.62
N ASN A 163 -7.22 -3.16 11.81
CA ASN A 163 -6.70 -3.34 10.46
C ASN A 163 -5.31 -4.00 10.48
N LEU A 164 -4.45 -3.59 11.41
CA LEU A 164 -3.11 -4.16 11.58
C LEU A 164 -3.18 -5.60 12.12
N LYS A 165 -4.05 -5.87 13.11
CA LYS A 165 -4.35 -7.24 13.58
C LYS A 165 -4.80 -8.15 12.44
N SER A 166 -5.69 -7.64 11.59
CA SER A 166 -6.17 -8.35 10.41
C SER A 166 -5.03 -8.65 9.44
N LEU A 167 -4.17 -7.67 9.14
CA LEU A 167 -3.00 -7.84 8.28
C LEU A 167 -2.07 -8.95 8.80
N VAL A 168 -1.68 -8.87 10.08
CA VAL A 168 -0.83 -9.90 10.69
C VAL A 168 -1.49 -11.27 10.60
N SER A 169 -2.77 -11.38 10.96
CA SER A 169 -3.48 -12.67 10.92
C SER A 169 -3.61 -13.28 9.52
N ILE A 170 -3.63 -12.45 8.47
CA ILE A 170 -3.65 -12.91 7.08
C ILE A 170 -2.24 -13.36 6.67
N LYS A 171 -1.21 -12.55 6.97
CA LYS A 171 0.18 -12.86 6.63
C LYS A 171 0.70 -14.11 7.34
N SER A 172 0.45 -14.26 8.65
CA SER A 172 0.85 -15.46 9.40
C SER A 172 0.18 -16.75 8.92
N LYS A 173 -0.96 -16.67 8.21
CA LYS A 173 -1.58 -17.85 7.56
C LYS A 173 -0.92 -18.21 6.24
N LEU A 174 -0.33 -17.23 5.55
CA LEU A 174 0.32 -17.40 4.27
C LEU A 174 1.77 -17.86 4.45
N ASP A 175 2.46 -17.34 5.47
CA ASP A 175 3.79 -17.76 5.88
C ASP A 175 3.79 -18.19 7.36
N PRO A 176 3.59 -19.50 7.64
CA PRO A 176 3.55 -20.02 9.00
C PRO A 176 4.94 -20.10 9.67
N ASN A 177 6.03 -19.98 8.89
CA ASN A 177 7.40 -20.06 9.43
C ASN A 177 7.94 -18.70 9.91
N PHE A 178 7.18 -17.62 9.73
CA PHE A 178 7.62 -16.25 10.06
C PHE A 178 8.96 -15.87 9.41
N GLU A 179 9.22 -16.36 8.19
CA GLU A 179 10.44 -16.00 7.46
C GLU A 179 10.39 -14.54 6.97
N GLU A 180 9.18 -13.96 6.82
CA GLU A 180 8.99 -12.54 6.55
C GLU A 180 9.25 -11.63 7.79
N THR A 181 10.36 -10.88 7.76
CA THR A 181 10.72 -9.83 8.74
C THR A 181 9.58 -8.82 9.01
N PHE A 182 8.72 -8.58 8.03
CA PHE A 182 7.59 -7.66 8.16
C PHE A 182 6.56 -8.09 9.22
N ILE A 183 6.32 -9.39 9.40
CA ILE A 183 5.33 -9.87 10.38
C ILE A 183 5.77 -9.50 11.80
N PHE A 184 7.05 -9.69 12.10
CA PHE A 184 7.65 -9.29 13.37
C PHE A 184 7.52 -7.78 13.60
N ASN A 185 7.91 -6.97 12.62
CA ASN A 185 7.79 -5.50 12.68
C ASN A 185 6.34 -5.05 12.96
N TYR A 186 5.35 -5.71 12.33
CA TYR A 186 3.94 -5.38 12.54
C TYR A 186 3.42 -5.72 13.94
N GLU A 187 3.86 -6.83 14.54
CA GLU A 187 3.50 -7.14 15.93
C GLU A 187 4.16 -6.17 16.92
N GLU A 188 5.42 -5.78 16.70
CA GLU A 188 6.09 -4.78 17.55
C GLU A 188 5.35 -3.43 17.51
N ILE A 189 5.02 -2.94 16.31
CA ILE A 189 4.22 -1.72 16.15
C ILE A 189 2.85 -1.86 16.84
N LEU A 190 2.21 -3.02 16.70
CA LEU A 190 0.89 -3.25 17.25
C LEU A 190 0.87 -3.21 18.78
N ASN A 191 1.92 -3.70 19.44
CA ASN A 191 2.08 -3.57 20.89
C ASN A 191 2.14 -2.10 21.32
N VAL A 192 2.91 -1.27 20.61
CA VAL A 192 2.98 0.18 20.85
C VAL A 192 1.64 0.86 20.61
N LEU A 193 0.91 0.51 19.55
CA LEU A 193 -0.40 1.09 19.24
C LEU A 193 -1.48 0.71 20.25
N ASN A 194 -1.46 -0.52 20.79
CA ASN A 194 -2.38 -0.92 21.85
C ASN A 194 -2.15 -0.10 23.12
N LEU A 195 -0.88 0.13 23.50
CA LEU A 195 -0.55 0.98 24.64
C LEU A 195 -0.95 2.45 24.40
N LEU A 196 -0.65 2.98 23.20
CA LEU A 196 -1.05 4.33 22.79
C LEU A 196 -2.57 4.52 22.93
N ASN A 197 -3.35 3.54 22.48
CA ASN A 197 -4.80 3.56 22.62
C ASN A 197 -5.23 3.56 24.09
N ALA A 198 -4.69 2.65 24.90
CA ALA A 198 -5.04 2.50 26.32
C ALA A 198 -4.70 3.76 27.15
N VAL A 199 -3.59 4.43 26.86
CA VAL A 199 -3.10 5.57 27.65
C VAL A 199 -3.78 6.87 27.21
N HIS A 200 -3.81 7.15 25.90
CA HIS A 200 -4.12 8.49 25.39
C HIS A 200 -5.49 8.62 24.71
N PHE A 201 -6.01 7.55 24.09
CA PHE A 201 -7.23 7.64 23.27
C PHE A 201 -8.46 7.00 23.92
N SER A 202 -8.27 6.16 24.93
CA SER A 202 -9.39 5.50 25.61
C SER A 202 -10.24 6.44 26.45
N ASN A 203 -11.46 5.98 26.75
CA ASN A 203 -12.21 6.52 27.86
C ASN A 203 -11.58 6.09 29.18
N GLU A 204 -11.78 6.87 30.24
CA GLU A 204 -11.25 6.55 31.56
C GLU A 204 -11.79 5.21 32.03
N GLU A 205 -13.08 4.92 31.80
CA GLU A 205 -13.76 3.65 32.14
C GLU A 205 -13.11 2.41 31.49
N GLU A 206 -12.57 2.54 30.28
CA GLU A 206 -12.07 1.39 29.51
C GLU A 206 -10.59 1.11 29.75
N ARG A 207 -9.88 2.00 30.46
CA ARG A 207 -8.41 1.99 30.53
C ARG A 207 -7.84 0.73 31.17
N ILE A 208 -8.36 0.30 32.33
CA ILE A 208 -7.90 -0.94 32.99
C ILE A 208 -8.04 -2.14 32.05
N ALA A 209 -9.19 -2.26 31.38
CA ALA A 209 -9.45 -3.35 30.45
C ALA A 209 -8.50 -3.31 29.22
N LEU A 210 -8.24 -2.13 28.66
CA LEU A 210 -7.34 -1.98 27.52
C LEU A 210 -5.88 -2.24 27.88
N LEU A 211 -5.43 -1.86 29.07
CA LEU A 211 -4.08 -2.20 29.57
C LEU A 211 -3.93 -3.72 29.77
N SER A 212 -4.97 -4.39 30.27
CA SER A 212 -4.99 -5.86 30.34
C SER A 212 -4.85 -6.48 28.95
N VAL A 213 -5.63 -6.00 27.97
CA VAL A 213 -5.56 -6.49 26.58
C VAL A 213 -4.18 -6.25 25.96
N TRP A 214 -3.54 -5.13 26.27
CA TRP A 214 -2.19 -4.82 25.78
C TRP A 214 -1.16 -5.83 26.30
N ILE A 215 -1.10 -6.04 27.63
CA ILE A 215 -0.10 -6.94 28.23
C ILE A 215 -0.28 -8.38 27.79
N ASN A 216 -1.54 -8.82 27.75
CA ASN A 216 -1.87 -10.20 27.40
C ASN A 216 -1.73 -10.50 25.91
N ARG A 217 -1.54 -9.47 25.08
CA ARG A 217 -1.17 -9.62 23.67
C ARG A 217 0.34 -9.56 23.49
N ALA A 218 1.02 -8.64 24.18
CA ALA A 218 2.44 -8.42 24.01
C ALA A 218 3.26 -9.68 24.36
N ASP A 219 2.80 -10.41 25.37
CA ASP A 219 3.43 -11.63 25.84
C ASP A 219 2.32 -12.57 26.35
N ILE A 220 2.13 -13.69 25.65
CA ILE A 220 1.05 -14.65 25.95
C ILE A 220 1.49 -15.50 27.14
N GLN A 221 1.05 -15.12 28.34
CA GLN A 221 1.23 -15.89 29.58
C GLN A 221 -0.05 -15.84 30.41
N PRO A 222 -0.35 -16.87 31.23
CA PRO A 222 0.45 -18.09 31.45
C PRO A 222 0.39 -19.07 30.25
N ASP A 223 1.47 -19.83 30.06
CA ASP A 223 1.58 -20.81 28.98
C ASP A 223 0.51 -21.91 29.10
N ASP A 224 -0.06 -22.36 27.98
CA ASP A 224 -1.04 -23.45 27.95
C ASP A 224 -0.48 -24.75 28.56
N GLU A 225 0.84 -24.97 28.45
CA GLU A 225 1.53 -26.10 29.08
C GLU A 225 1.46 -26.05 30.61
N LEU A 226 1.65 -24.86 31.20
CA LEU A 226 1.54 -24.66 32.64
C LEU A 226 0.11 -24.91 33.12
N PHE A 227 -0.89 -24.49 32.34
CA PHE A 227 -2.29 -24.78 32.63
C PHE A 227 -2.56 -26.29 32.69
N GLU A 228 -2.15 -27.04 31.66
CA GLU A 228 -2.35 -28.49 31.60
C GLU A 228 -1.59 -29.22 32.71
N GLU A 229 -0.35 -28.83 33.00
CA GLU A 229 0.44 -29.40 34.09
C GLU A 229 -0.27 -29.23 35.43
N VAL A 230 -0.72 -28.01 35.74
CA VAL A 230 -1.34 -27.69 37.02
C VAL A 230 -2.75 -28.30 37.16
N MET A 231 -3.54 -28.30 36.10
CA MET A 231 -4.94 -28.77 36.12
C MET A 231 -5.08 -30.29 35.98
N SER A 232 -4.04 -31.00 35.55
CA SER A 232 -4.03 -32.46 35.44
C SER A 232 -4.14 -33.19 36.79
N PHE A 233 -3.84 -32.52 37.90
CA PHE A 233 -3.92 -33.08 39.24
C PHE A 233 -5.37 -33.29 39.71
N GLU A 234 -5.63 -34.37 40.45
CA GLU A 234 -6.97 -34.66 41.00
C GLU A 234 -7.49 -33.56 41.95
N HIS A 235 -6.56 -32.89 42.66
CA HIS A 235 -6.82 -31.74 43.53
C HIS A 235 -5.85 -30.61 43.21
N PRO A 236 -6.12 -29.78 42.17
CA PRO A 236 -5.21 -28.72 41.73
C PRO A 236 -4.85 -27.74 42.86
N TYR A 237 -5.76 -27.45 43.79
CA TYR A 237 -5.50 -26.55 44.92
C TYR A 237 -4.41 -27.06 45.88
N LYS A 238 -4.12 -28.36 45.92
CA LYS A 238 -3.02 -28.92 46.73
C LYS A 238 -1.67 -28.80 46.05
N ASN A 239 -1.63 -28.50 44.75
CA ASN A 239 -0.39 -28.26 44.03
C ASN A 239 0.15 -26.88 44.37
N PHE A 240 1.43 -26.82 44.76
CA PHE A 240 2.12 -25.56 45.03
C PHE A 240 2.18 -24.64 43.80
N LEU A 241 2.35 -25.20 42.59
CA LEU A 241 2.43 -24.44 41.33
C LEU A 241 1.12 -23.72 40.99
N PHE A 242 -0.02 -24.27 41.44
CA PHE A 242 -1.33 -23.65 41.25
C PHE A 242 -1.38 -22.25 41.86
N TRP A 243 -0.92 -22.11 43.11
CA TRP A 243 -0.96 -20.82 43.80
C TRP A 243 0.26 -19.95 43.48
N SER A 244 1.46 -20.53 43.54
CA SER A 244 2.72 -19.80 43.45
C SER A 244 3.01 -19.22 42.07
N THR A 245 2.49 -19.82 41.00
CA THR A 245 2.79 -19.40 39.62
C THR A 245 1.50 -19.12 38.85
N TYR A 246 0.62 -20.11 38.70
CA TYR A 246 -0.55 -19.99 37.82
C TYR A 246 -1.54 -18.92 38.31
N MET A 247 -2.00 -18.99 39.56
CA MET A 247 -2.92 -17.99 40.13
C MET A 247 -2.25 -16.61 40.26
N LYS A 248 -0.97 -16.52 40.66
CA LYS A 248 -0.25 -15.23 40.70
C LYS A 248 -0.27 -14.56 39.32
N LYS A 249 0.08 -15.29 38.26
CA LYS A 249 0.08 -14.78 36.88
C LYS A 249 -1.29 -14.32 36.41
N LEU A 250 -2.34 -15.11 36.65
CA LEU A 250 -3.70 -14.72 36.28
C LEU A 250 -4.12 -13.41 36.96
N LEU A 251 -3.81 -13.25 38.26
CA LEU A 251 -4.18 -12.04 39.00
C LEU A 251 -3.38 -10.82 38.54
N LEU A 252 -2.04 -10.94 38.45
CA LEU A 252 -1.18 -9.84 38.01
C LEU A 252 -1.56 -9.31 36.62
N ARG A 253 -2.04 -10.18 35.73
CA ARG A 253 -2.47 -9.85 34.36
C ARG A 253 -3.96 -9.54 34.21
N GLY A 254 -4.74 -9.60 35.28
CA GLY A 254 -6.15 -9.24 35.31
C GLY A 254 -7.11 -10.30 34.74
N PHE A 255 -6.68 -11.55 34.60
CA PHE A 255 -7.52 -12.68 34.17
C PHE A 255 -8.42 -13.18 35.31
N PHE A 256 -9.30 -12.31 35.82
CA PHE A 256 -10.15 -12.62 36.97
C PHE A 256 -11.17 -13.72 36.68
N LYS A 257 -11.70 -13.79 35.45
CA LYS A 257 -12.69 -14.82 35.09
C LYS A 257 -12.04 -16.20 35.07
N GLU A 258 -10.88 -16.30 34.44
CA GLU A 258 -10.07 -17.50 34.34
C GLU A 258 -9.60 -17.94 35.73
N ALA A 259 -9.22 -17.00 36.61
CA ALA A 259 -8.87 -17.27 38.00
C ALA A 259 -10.05 -17.86 38.80
N LEU A 260 -11.26 -17.31 38.60
CA LEU A 260 -12.48 -17.82 39.25
C LEU A 260 -12.87 -19.20 38.74
N GLU A 261 -12.76 -19.43 37.43
CA GLU A 261 -12.99 -20.75 36.84
C GLU A 261 -11.98 -21.78 37.33
N ALA A 262 -10.70 -21.41 37.40
CA ALA A 262 -9.63 -22.24 37.92
C ALA A 262 -9.87 -22.63 39.39
N LEU A 263 -10.24 -21.64 40.23
CA LEU A 263 -10.66 -21.89 41.61
C LEU A 263 -11.87 -22.83 41.64
N GLY A 264 -12.89 -22.61 40.81
CA GLY A 264 -14.08 -23.47 40.73
C GLY A 264 -13.75 -24.93 40.38
N LYS A 265 -12.85 -25.15 39.41
CA LYS A 265 -12.43 -26.49 38.94
C LYS A 265 -11.50 -27.22 39.91
N SER A 266 -10.83 -26.49 40.81
CA SER A 266 -9.86 -27.08 41.74
C SER A 266 -10.49 -27.97 42.83
N ASN A 267 -11.81 -27.98 43.03
CA ASN A 267 -12.50 -28.77 44.06
C ASN A 267 -12.05 -28.49 45.51
N TRP A 268 -11.68 -27.24 45.82
CA TRP A 268 -11.28 -26.79 47.17
C TRP A 268 -12.37 -26.90 48.25
N ALA A 269 -13.59 -27.32 47.91
CA ALA A 269 -14.68 -27.55 48.86
C ALA A 269 -14.33 -28.58 49.96
N ASN A 270 -13.38 -29.49 49.68
CA ASN A 270 -12.89 -30.47 50.64
C ASN A 270 -12.21 -29.81 51.86
N LEU A 271 -11.66 -28.60 51.70
CA LEU A 271 -11.03 -27.83 52.78
C LEU A 271 -12.02 -27.47 53.90
N LYS A 272 -13.34 -27.50 53.65
CA LYS A 272 -14.35 -27.23 54.69
C LYS A 272 -14.22 -28.16 55.90
N HIS A 273 -13.77 -29.39 55.67
CA HIS A 273 -13.58 -30.40 56.70
C HIS A 273 -12.12 -30.50 57.19
N GLU A 274 -11.14 -30.12 56.36
CA GLU A 274 -9.71 -30.18 56.67
C GLU A 274 -9.20 -28.92 57.40
N ASP A 275 -9.61 -27.73 56.94
CA ASP A 275 -9.27 -26.43 57.53
C ASP A 275 -10.40 -25.40 57.29
N ALA A 276 -11.31 -25.31 58.27
CA ALA A 276 -12.47 -24.41 58.19
C ALA A 276 -12.08 -22.92 58.13
N ASN A 277 -10.95 -22.52 58.71
CA ASN A 277 -10.49 -21.14 58.69
C ASN A 277 -10.02 -20.77 57.28
N LEU A 278 -9.20 -21.63 56.67
CA LEU A 278 -8.70 -21.45 55.31
C LEU A 278 -9.83 -21.48 54.28
N PHE A 279 -10.82 -22.37 54.47
CA PHE A 279 -12.01 -22.42 53.64
C PHE A 279 -12.81 -21.10 53.66
N ASN A 280 -13.01 -20.50 54.84
CA ASN A 280 -13.71 -19.21 54.94
C ASN A 280 -12.91 -18.06 54.31
N VAL A 281 -11.58 -18.06 54.47
CA VAL A 281 -10.70 -17.09 53.80
C VAL A 281 -10.82 -17.20 52.28
N LEU A 282 -10.85 -18.43 51.73
CA LEU A 282 -11.01 -18.65 50.29
C LEU A 282 -12.39 -18.25 49.77
N ILE A 283 -13.46 -18.41 50.56
CA ILE A 283 -14.78 -17.87 50.21
C ILE A 283 -14.72 -16.34 50.11
N ASP A 284 -14.19 -15.67 51.13
CA ASP A 284 -14.11 -14.21 51.17
C ASP A 284 -13.22 -13.69 50.02
N PHE A 285 -12.09 -14.36 49.77
CA PHE A 285 -11.20 -14.07 48.66
C PHE A 285 -11.88 -14.23 47.30
N LYS A 286 -12.61 -15.33 47.10
CA LYS A 286 -13.39 -15.58 45.89
C LYS A 286 -14.46 -14.49 45.67
N ASN A 287 -15.19 -14.11 46.72
CA ASN A 287 -16.20 -13.05 46.62
C ASN A 287 -15.58 -11.69 46.26
N LEU A 288 -14.38 -11.39 46.78
CA LEU A 288 -13.64 -10.18 46.44
C LEU A 288 -13.13 -10.20 44.99
N LEU A 289 -12.72 -11.36 44.48
CA LEU A 289 -12.39 -11.54 43.06
C LEU A 289 -13.61 -11.34 42.16
N GLU A 290 -14.77 -11.92 42.52
CA GLU A 290 -16.03 -11.77 41.76
C GLU A 290 -16.54 -10.33 41.73
N SER A 291 -16.22 -9.53 42.74
CA SER A 291 -16.64 -8.13 42.85
C SER A 291 -15.66 -7.13 42.23
N TYR A 292 -14.56 -7.59 41.62
CA TYR A 292 -13.64 -6.68 40.93
C TYR A 292 -14.25 -6.20 39.61
N ASP A 293 -14.64 -4.92 39.56
CA ASP A 293 -15.23 -4.30 38.36
C ASP A 293 -14.20 -3.41 37.66
N MET A 294 -13.57 -3.95 36.61
CA MET A 294 -12.55 -3.23 35.81
C MET A 294 -13.07 -1.91 35.20
N LEU A 295 -14.36 -1.82 34.88
CA LEU A 295 -14.91 -0.64 34.20
C LEU A 295 -15.22 0.46 35.22
N ARG A 296 -15.86 0.09 36.33
CA ARG A 296 -16.22 1.06 37.38
C ARG A 296 -15.02 1.57 38.14
N PHE A 297 -14.07 0.70 38.50
CA PHE A 297 -12.90 1.09 39.28
C PHE A 297 -11.96 2.03 38.54
N SER A 298 -12.02 2.02 37.20
CA SER A 298 -11.26 2.93 36.36
C SER A 298 -11.83 4.36 36.36
N ALA A 299 -13.12 4.54 36.66
CA ALA A 299 -13.80 5.84 36.65
C ALA A 299 -14.14 6.38 38.04
N ASP A 300 -14.50 5.51 39.00
CA ASP A 300 -14.79 5.91 40.38
C ASP A 300 -13.75 5.34 41.35
N SER A 301 -12.78 6.19 41.69
CA SER A 301 -11.75 5.84 42.67
C SER A 301 -12.33 5.50 44.05
N LYS A 302 -13.55 5.94 44.40
CA LYS A 302 -14.14 5.64 45.73
C LYS A 302 -14.59 4.20 45.83
N GLU A 303 -15.25 3.67 44.81
CA GLU A 303 -15.65 2.26 44.77
C GLU A 303 -14.42 1.34 44.84
N PHE A 304 -13.36 1.69 44.10
CA PHE A 304 -12.08 1.00 44.17
C PHE A 304 -11.49 1.02 45.59
N LEU A 305 -11.49 2.18 46.26
CA LEU A 305 -10.95 2.30 47.63
C LEU A 305 -11.73 1.45 48.64
N ILE A 306 -13.06 1.33 48.49
CA ILE A 306 -13.89 0.45 49.33
C ILE A 306 -13.50 -1.01 49.11
N TRP A 307 -13.40 -1.44 47.85
CA TRP A 307 -12.96 -2.80 47.51
C TRP A 307 -11.57 -3.10 48.07
N LYS A 308 -10.62 -2.16 47.91
CA LYS A 308 -9.25 -2.27 48.43
C LYS A 308 -9.24 -2.36 49.95
N GLN A 309 -10.07 -1.58 50.64
CA GLN A 309 -10.19 -1.65 52.09
C GLN A 309 -10.65 -3.05 52.54
N MET A 310 -11.65 -3.64 51.86
CA MET A 310 -12.09 -5.01 52.17
C MET A 310 -10.98 -6.04 51.96
N MET A 311 -10.14 -5.86 50.93
CA MET A 311 -8.96 -6.70 50.71
C MET A 311 -7.90 -6.55 51.82
N VAL A 312 -7.65 -5.32 52.29
CA VAL A 312 -6.73 -5.08 53.41
C VAL A 312 -7.27 -5.69 54.71
N GLU A 313 -8.57 -5.58 54.96
CA GLU A 313 -9.23 -6.20 56.11
C GLU A 313 -9.12 -7.73 56.06
N LEU A 314 -9.26 -8.34 54.88
CA LEU A 314 -9.02 -9.77 54.68
C LEU A 314 -7.57 -10.14 54.99
N ARG A 315 -6.59 -9.37 54.49
CA ARG A 315 -5.16 -9.58 54.75
C ARG A 315 -4.84 -9.57 56.24
N GLU A 316 -5.32 -8.58 56.98
CA GLU A 316 -5.07 -8.50 58.43
C GLU A 316 -5.78 -9.63 59.19
N ARG A 317 -6.95 -10.07 58.72
CA ARG A 317 -7.64 -11.23 59.29
C ARG A 317 -6.82 -12.51 59.10
N VAL A 318 -6.27 -12.75 57.91
CA VAL A 318 -5.44 -13.94 57.62
C VAL A 318 -4.24 -14.03 58.56
N LYS A 319 -3.57 -12.90 58.85
CA LYS A 319 -2.45 -12.86 59.80
C LYS A 319 -2.82 -13.25 61.24
N SER A 320 -4.08 -13.04 61.62
CA SER A 320 -4.57 -13.32 62.99
C SER A 320 -5.07 -14.75 63.19
N LEU A 321 -5.22 -15.52 62.11
CA LEU A 321 -5.77 -16.87 62.14
C LEU A 321 -4.66 -17.93 62.18
N SER A 322 -4.95 -19.07 62.83
CA SER A 322 -4.11 -20.26 62.79
C SER A 322 -4.67 -21.26 61.78
N PHE A 323 -3.80 -21.83 60.95
CA PHE A 323 -4.15 -22.75 59.87
C PHE A 323 -3.52 -24.13 60.09
N SER A 324 -4.26 -25.18 59.72
CA SER A 324 -3.78 -26.56 59.70
C SER A 324 -2.81 -26.79 58.53
N GLU A 325 -3.08 -26.18 57.37
CA GLU A 325 -2.23 -26.25 56.18
C GLU A 325 -1.43 -24.94 56.00
N ALA A 326 -0.35 -24.78 56.78
CA ALA A 326 0.44 -23.55 56.80
C ALA A 326 1.06 -23.18 55.44
N GLY A 327 1.42 -24.17 54.60
CA GLY A 327 2.00 -23.91 53.27
C GLY A 327 1.00 -23.26 52.31
N LEU A 328 -0.21 -23.82 52.21
CA LEU A 328 -1.27 -23.28 51.35
C LEU A 328 -1.76 -21.92 51.87
N ALA A 329 -1.89 -21.78 53.20
CA ALA A 329 -2.24 -20.51 53.81
C ALA A 329 -1.20 -19.42 53.53
N SER A 330 0.09 -19.75 53.45
CA SER A 330 1.15 -18.80 53.08
C SER A 330 0.97 -18.28 51.66
N GLU A 331 0.76 -19.16 50.68
CA GLU A 331 0.58 -18.74 49.27
C GLU A 331 -0.71 -17.93 49.07
N VAL A 332 -1.81 -18.33 49.73
CA VAL A 332 -3.07 -17.55 49.69
C VAL A 332 -2.88 -16.19 50.36
N SER A 333 -2.15 -16.14 51.47
CA SER A 333 -1.81 -14.88 52.15
C SER A 333 -0.97 -13.96 51.25
N GLU A 334 -0.04 -14.52 50.48
CA GLU A 334 0.75 -13.76 49.50
C GLU A 334 -0.12 -13.19 48.39
N LEU A 335 -1.04 -13.99 47.82
CA LEU A 335 -2.00 -13.53 46.81
C LEU A 335 -2.88 -12.38 47.33
N ILE A 336 -3.40 -12.51 48.55
CA ILE A 336 -4.18 -11.44 49.21
C ILE A 336 -3.30 -10.21 49.44
N THR A 337 -2.01 -10.40 49.76
CA THR A 337 -1.07 -9.29 49.96
C THR A 337 -0.77 -8.55 48.65
N ILE A 338 -0.62 -9.27 47.53
CA ILE A 338 -0.50 -8.69 46.18
C ILE A 338 -1.74 -7.87 45.86
N MET A 339 -2.94 -8.46 45.97
CA MET A 339 -4.20 -7.79 45.66
C MET A 339 -4.54 -6.63 46.60
N SER A 340 -3.98 -6.61 47.81
CA SER A 340 -4.08 -5.46 48.72
C SER A 340 -3.26 -4.25 48.28
N GLY A 341 -2.44 -4.38 47.22
CA GLY A 341 -1.62 -3.31 46.65
C GLY A 341 -0.28 -3.11 47.35
N SER A 342 0.32 -4.17 47.89
CA SER A 342 1.67 -4.13 48.47
C SER A 342 2.73 -4.06 47.35
N SER A 343 3.40 -2.91 47.20
CA SER A 343 4.36 -2.70 46.10
C SER A 343 5.50 -3.73 46.09
N ASN A 344 6.10 -4.04 47.25
CA ASN A 344 7.16 -5.05 47.33
C ASN A 344 6.67 -6.43 46.87
N SER A 345 5.46 -6.83 47.30
CA SER A 345 4.90 -8.14 46.95
C SER A 345 4.51 -8.23 45.48
N ILE A 346 4.05 -7.12 44.88
CA ILE A 346 3.81 -7.04 43.43
C ILE A 346 5.13 -7.22 42.68
N LEU A 347 6.17 -6.48 43.06
CA LEU A 347 7.49 -6.57 42.40
C LEU A 347 8.11 -7.96 42.52
N GLU A 348 8.01 -8.61 43.68
CA GLU A 348 8.53 -9.96 43.89
C GLU A 348 7.75 -11.03 43.10
N ALA A 349 6.47 -10.79 42.82
CA ALA A 349 5.61 -11.74 42.09
C ALA A 349 5.62 -11.55 40.57
N SER A 350 5.95 -10.36 40.07
CA SER A 350 6.05 -10.06 38.64
C SER A 350 7.34 -10.60 38.03
N SER A 351 7.34 -10.94 36.74
CA SER A 351 8.55 -11.31 36.00
C SER A 351 9.08 -10.22 35.07
N THR A 352 8.22 -9.28 34.65
CA THR A 352 8.55 -8.22 33.69
C THR A 352 8.06 -6.87 34.17
N TRP A 353 8.64 -5.79 33.61
CA TRP A 353 8.31 -4.43 34.03
C TRP A 353 6.87 -4.04 33.71
N TYR A 354 6.32 -4.48 32.58
CA TYR A 354 4.95 -4.17 32.17
C TYR A 354 3.91 -4.91 33.02
N GLU A 355 4.20 -6.14 33.45
CA GLU A 355 3.36 -6.88 34.39
C GLU A 355 3.36 -6.21 35.78
N ALA A 356 4.53 -5.79 36.26
CA ALA A 356 4.65 -5.01 37.49
C ALA A 356 3.90 -3.67 37.41
N LEU A 357 4.12 -2.91 36.34
CA LEU A 357 3.47 -1.61 36.10
C LEU A 357 1.94 -1.75 36.18
N TYR A 358 1.38 -2.72 35.45
CA TYR A 358 -0.05 -2.92 35.43
C TYR A 358 -0.61 -3.46 36.73
N ALA A 359 0.09 -4.35 37.42
CA ALA A 359 -0.33 -4.81 38.74
C ALA A 359 -0.33 -3.68 39.78
N HIS A 360 0.62 -2.75 39.73
CA HIS A 360 0.58 -1.52 40.54
C HIS A 360 -0.63 -0.66 40.18
N TYR A 361 -0.90 -0.47 38.89
CA TYR A 361 -2.09 0.27 38.42
C TYR A 361 -3.40 -0.40 38.87
N LEU A 362 -3.46 -1.74 38.86
CA LEU A 362 -4.65 -2.54 39.17
C LEU A 362 -4.98 -2.59 40.66
N TYR A 363 -3.96 -2.68 41.53
CA TYR A 363 -4.14 -2.93 42.96
C TYR A 363 -3.68 -1.80 43.89
N GLN A 364 -2.77 -0.94 43.46
CA GLN A 364 -2.34 0.20 44.28
C GLN A 364 -3.31 1.36 44.16
N LEU A 365 -3.41 1.96 42.98
CA LEU A 365 -4.40 3.00 42.67
C LEU A 365 -4.46 3.18 41.14
N PRO A 366 -5.64 3.05 40.50
CA PRO A 366 -5.78 3.27 39.06
C PRO A 366 -5.80 4.78 38.75
N SER A 367 -4.64 5.44 38.88
CA SER A 367 -4.45 6.86 38.60
C SER A 367 -3.29 7.09 37.64
N MET A 368 -3.51 7.94 36.63
CA MET A 368 -2.47 8.32 35.67
C MET A 368 -1.37 9.18 36.30
N GLU A 369 -1.67 9.91 37.37
CA GLU A 369 -0.70 10.77 38.06
C GLU A 369 0.43 9.96 38.70
N LEU A 370 0.17 8.70 39.06
CA LEU A 370 1.15 7.80 39.68
C LEU A 370 1.83 6.87 38.67
N LEU A 371 1.45 6.95 37.39
CA LEU A 371 1.96 6.04 36.36
C LEU A 371 3.47 6.17 36.18
N ASP A 372 4.00 7.38 36.26
CA ASP A 372 5.44 7.64 36.19
C ASP A 372 6.18 7.01 37.37
N GLU A 373 5.63 7.10 38.58
CA GLU A 373 6.21 6.47 39.77
C GLU A 373 6.22 4.95 39.64
N TYR A 374 5.10 4.36 39.20
CA TYR A 374 4.99 2.92 38.97
C TYR A 374 5.93 2.43 37.88
N LEU A 375 6.14 3.22 36.83
CA LEU A 375 7.08 2.91 35.77
C LEU A 375 8.51 2.88 36.29
N GLN A 376 8.95 3.89 37.04
CA GLN A 376 10.32 3.94 37.59
C GLN A 376 10.58 2.74 38.51
N VAL A 377 9.67 2.47 39.44
CA VAL A 377 9.81 1.35 40.38
C VAL A 377 9.86 -0.01 39.65
N SER A 378 9.10 -0.15 38.56
CA SER A 378 9.07 -1.39 37.77
C SER A 378 10.35 -1.58 36.95
N ILE A 379 10.85 -0.52 36.28
CA ILE A 379 12.08 -0.56 35.48
C ILE A 379 13.32 -0.78 36.34
N ASP A 380 13.37 -0.16 37.52
CA ASP A 380 14.49 -0.32 38.47
C ASP A 380 14.68 -1.78 38.89
N LYS A 381 13.58 -2.54 38.97
CA LYS A 381 13.59 -3.96 39.31
C LYS A 381 13.79 -4.85 38.08
N TYR A 382 13.11 -4.53 36.99
CA TYR A 382 13.08 -5.28 35.74
C TYR A 382 13.46 -4.35 34.58
N PRO A 383 14.74 -4.28 34.19
CA PRO A 383 15.13 -3.45 33.06
C PRO A 383 14.54 -4.00 31.75
N PRO A 384 14.25 -3.12 30.76
CA PRO A 384 13.70 -3.56 29.48
C PRO A 384 14.66 -4.47 28.72
N GLU A 385 14.12 -5.45 28.03
CA GLU A 385 14.91 -6.32 27.15
C GLU A 385 15.30 -5.55 25.87
N THR A 386 16.59 -5.46 25.58
CA THR A 386 17.10 -4.72 24.40
C THR A 386 16.91 -5.48 23.09
N THR A 387 16.53 -6.75 23.15
CA THR A 387 16.24 -7.61 21.98
C THR A 387 14.91 -7.25 21.34
N GLN A 388 13.93 -6.75 22.11
CA GLN A 388 12.60 -6.42 21.65
C GLN A 388 12.45 -4.90 21.56
N SER A 389 12.27 -4.37 20.35
CA SER A 389 12.25 -2.92 20.13
C SER A 389 11.00 -2.27 20.75
N TRP A 390 9.89 -3.02 20.82
CA TRP A 390 8.62 -2.52 21.33
C TRP A 390 8.64 -2.14 22.81
N GLU A 391 9.43 -2.83 23.66
CA GLU A 391 9.52 -2.49 25.08
C GLU A 391 10.07 -1.09 25.30
N THR A 392 11.16 -0.79 24.59
CA THR A 392 11.81 0.53 24.65
C THR A 392 10.86 1.61 24.12
N MET A 393 10.18 1.36 23.00
CA MET A 393 9.16 2.27 22.46
C MET A 393 8.00 2.51 23.44
N CYS A 394 7.54 1.48 24.14
CA CYS A 394 6.47 1.60 25.13
C CYS A 394 6.91 2.41 26.36
N ILE A 395 8.13 2.23 26.85
CA ILE A 395 8.68 3.04 27.95
C ILE A 395 8.80 4.50 27.53
N GLU A 396 9.32 4.77 26.34
CA GLU A 396 9.45 6.13 25.81
C GLU A 396 8.09 6.80 25.62
N LEU A 397 7.08 6.03 25.19
CA LEU A 397 5.71 6.49 25.07
C LEU A 397 5.14 6.92 26.43
N LEU A 398 5.34 6.10 27.47
CA LEU A 398 4.90 6.41 28.84
C LEU A 398 5.64 7.63 29.42
N GLN A 399 6.92 7.80 29.09
CA GLN A 399 7.72 8.97 29.49
C GLN A 399 7.43 10.25 28.68
N GLY A 400 6.49 10.21 27.72
CA GLY A 400 6.14 11.36 26.88
C GLY A 400 7.16 11.70 25.78
N LYS A 401 8.11 10.80 25.49
CA LYS A 401 9.13 10.97 24.45
C LYS A 401 8.61 10.61 23.04
N TYR A 402 7.50 11.22 22.63
CA TYR A 402 6.77 10.86 21.40
C TYR A 402 7.60 10.89 20.11
N LEU A 403 8.56 11.83 19.96
CA LEU A 403 9.38 11.92 18.75
C LEU A 403 10.28 10.69 18.56
N SER A 404 10.82 10.15 19.65
CA SER A 404 11.67 8.94 19.60
C SER A 404 10.85 7.71 19.20
N VAL A 405 9.62 7.60 19.72
CA VAL A 405 8.65 6.58 19.32
C VAL A 405 8.32 6.68 17.84
N ILE A 406 8.04 7.88 17.34
CA ILE A 406 7.76 8.12 15.92
C ILE A 406 8.93 7.65 15.04
N SER A 407 10.16 8.07 15.36
CA SER A 407 11.35 7.67 14.61
C SER A 407 11.57 6.16 14.65
N SER A 408 11.30 5.51 15.78
CA SER A 408 11.45 4.06 15.92
C SER A 408 10.39 3.29 15.11
N ILE A 409 9.14 3.75 15.10
CA ILE A 409 8.09 3.19 14.25
C ILE A 409 8.43 3.44 12.76
N GLU A 410 9.00 4.59 12.40
CA GLU A 410 9.38 4.90 11.01
C GLU A 410 10.45 3.94 10.47
N LEU A 411 11.37 3.48 11.32
CA LEU A 411 12.35 2.45 10.97
C LEU A 411 11.68 1.09 10.67
N LEU A 412 10.59 0.77 11.36
CA LEU A 412 9.84 -0.47 11.16
C LEU A 412 8.87 -0.39 9.97
N ASP A 413 8.09 0.69 9.88
CA ASP A 413 7.16 0.98 8.78
C ASP A 413 6.86 2.49 8.69
N LYS A 414 7.33 3.11 7.60
CA LYS A 414 7.15 4.55 7.32
C LYS A 414 5.68 4.96 7.19
N SER A 415 4.84 4.11 6.61
CA SER A 415 3.43 4.39 6.36
C SER A 415 2.66 4.51 7.67
N ILE A 416 2.83 3.52 8.54
CA ILE A 416 2.21 3.46 9.86
C ILE A 416 2.72 4.62 10.71
N ALA A 417 4.03 4.88 10.73
CA ALA A 417 4.60 6.01 11.46
C ALA A 417 3.95 7.34 11.08
N THR A 418 3.82 7.61 9.77
CA THR A 418 3.23 8.86 9.29
C THR A 418 1.75 9.01 9.71
N PHE A 419 0.95 7.95 9.63
CA PHE A 419 -0.44 7.99 10.12
C PHE A 419 -0.51 8.17 11.65
N VAL A 420 0.39 7.54 12.40
CA VAL A 420 0.49 7.71 13.86
C VAL A 420 0.85 9.15 14.22
N VAL A 421 1.78 9.78 13.49
CA VAL A 421 2.12 11.20 13.68
C VAL A 421 0.91 12.09 13.49
N VAL A 422 0.14 11.89 12.41
CA VAL A 422 -1.10 12.63 12.16
C VAL A 422 -2.08 12.47 13.32
N LEU A 423 -2.23 11.24 13.82
CA LEU A 423 -3.10 10.96 14.96
C LEU A 423 -2.61 11.64 16.25
N MET A 424 -1.32 11.52 16.60
CA MET A 424 -0.73 12.16 17.78
C MET A 424 -0.82 13.68 17.72
N ALA A 425 -0.62 14.27 16.54
CA ALA A 425 -0.78 15.70 16.32
C ALA A 425 -2.25 16.16 16.48
N SER A 426 -3.20 15.40 15.94
CA SER A 426 -4.63 15.70 16.08
C SER A 426 -5.12 15.58 17.53
N ALA A 427 -4.49 14.72 18.33
CA ALA A 427 -4.74 14.55 19.76
C ALA A 427 -4.04 15.59 20.66
N GLY A 428 -3.10 16.37 20.11
CA GLY A 428 -2.36 17.40 20.87
C GLY A 428 -1.16 16.87 21.67
N LEU A 429 -0.77 15.61 21.51
CA LEU A 429 0.35 15.00 22.25
C LEU A 429 1.70 15.65 21.93
N LEU A 430 1.84 16.22 20.74
CA LEU A 430 3.06 16.89 20.29
C LEU A 430 3.17 18.36 20.75
N LYS A 431 2.19 18.88 21.51
CA LYS A 431 2.15 20.28 21.95
C LYS A 431 3.35 20.67 22.83
N ALA A 432 3.81 19.77 23.70
CA ALA A 432 4.95 20.03 24.58
C ALA A 432 6.25 20.37 23.82
N TYR A 433 6.39 19.90 22.57
CA TYR A 433 7.56 20.18 21.73
C TYR A 433 7.50 21.58 21.09
N LEU A 434 6.33 22.20 20.98
CA LEU A 434 6.15 23.56 20.50
C LEU A 434 6.69 24.62 21.47
N SER A 435 6.69 24.33 22.77
CA SER A 435 7.14 25.28 23.79
C SER A 435 8.64 25.23 24.06
N VAL A 436 9.27 24.07 23.87
CA VAL A 436 10.70 23.82 24.17
C VAL A 436 11.60 24.27 23.03
N VAL A 437 11.19 23.99 21.79
CA VAL A 437 11.86 24.52 20.61
C VAL A 437 11.05 25.73 20.18
N SER A 438 11.68 26.84 19.81
CA SER A 438 11.02 28.04 19.28
C SER A 438 10.38 27.80 17.90
N PHE A 439 9.64 26.71 17.76
CA PHE A 439 8.85 26.29 16.62
C PHE A 439 7.48 26.95 16.76
N THR A 440 7.16 27.86 15.84
CA THR A 440 5.77 28.29 15.64
C THR A 440 4.92 27.08 15.25
N GLU A 441 3.64 26.98 15.62
CA GLU A 441 2.75 25.88 15.19
C GLU A 441 2.84 25.57 13.69
N ALA A 442 2.97 26.61 12.87
CA ALA A 442 3.19 26.53 11.42
C ALA A 442 4.39 25.65 11.01
N SER A 443 5.38 25.44 11.88
CA SER A 443 6.56 24.62 11.59
C SER A 443 6.33 23.13 11.83
N LEU A 444 5.58 22.73 12.87
CA LEU A 444 5.20 21.34 13.06
C LEU A 444 4.20 20.88 11.99
N THR A 445 3.25 21.74 11.64
CA THR A 445 2.31 21.43 10.54
C THR A 445 3.05 21.26 9.22
N THR A 446 4.03 22.11 8.95
CA THR A 446 4.90 21.98 7.77
C THR A 446 5.70 20.67 7.80
N THR A 447 6.24 20.25 8.94
CA THR A 447 6.97 18.98 9.05
C THR A 447 6.06 17.77 8.84
N ILE A 448 4.85 17.77 9.40
CA ILE A 448 3.89 16.68 9.20
C ILE A 448 3.43 16.63 7.74
N ASP A 449 3.15 17.79 7.14
CA ASP A 449 2.81 17.87 5.71
C ASP A 449 3.98 17.40 4.83
N GLN A 450 5.24 17.69 5.21
CA GLN A 450 6.43 17.13 4.55
C GLN A 450 6.52 15.61 4.69
N MET A 451 6.27 15.04 5.87
CA MET A 451 6.24 13.57 6.05
C MET A 451 5.15 12.93 5.19
N LEU A 452 3.97 13.56 5.08
CA LEU A 452 2.89 13.10 4.20
C LEU A 452 3.23 13.26 2.71
N GLU A 453 3.93 14.32 2.31
CA GLU A 453 4.47 14.49 0.95
C GLU A 453 5.50 13.40 0.63
N ASP A 454 6.44 13.14 1.53
CA ASP A 454 7.47 12.10 1.39
C ASP A 454 6.87 10.69 1.35
N LEU A 455 5.81 10.44 2.13
CA LEU A 455 5.03 9.21 2.05
C LEU A 455 4.32 9.12 0.68
N SER A 456 3.71 10.20 0.23
CA SER A 456 3.03 10.25 -1.07
C SER A 456 4.00 9.92 -2.20
N PHE A 457 5.20 10.49 -2.20
CA PHE A 457 6.22 10.17 -3.19
C PHE A 457 6.60 8.70 -3.19
N SER A 458 6.72 8.08 -2.01
CA SER A 458 6.99 6.64 -1.90
C SER A 458 5.84 5.78 -2.43
N TYR A 459 4.59 6.25 -2.36
CA TYR A 459 3.45 5.54 -2.95
C TYR A 459 3.32 5.71 -4.46
N LEU A 460 3.84 6.81 -5.01
CA LEU A 460 3.75 7.11 -6.45
C LEU A 460 4.70 6.26 -7.30
N THR A 461 5.67 5.57 -6.70
CA THR A 461 6.50 4.56 -7.37
C THR A 461 5.73 3.24 -7.58
N HIS A 462 4.74 2.95 -6.72
CA HIS A 462 3.97 1.71 -6.77
C HIS A 462 2.59 1.89 -7.40
N ARG A 463 2.30 1.13 -8.46
CA ARG A 463 1.04 1.24 -9.21
C ARG A 463 -0.22 1.17 -8.34
N GLN A 464 -0.29 0.20 -7.44
CA GLN A 464 -1.50 -0.01 -6.63
C GLN A 464 -1.69 1.04 -5.53
N LEU A 465 -0.59 1.64 -5.04
CA LEU A 465 -0.60 2.71 -4.03
C LEU A 465 -0.70 4.10 -4.65
N PHE A 466 -0.49 4.23 -5.96
CA PHE A 466 -0.55 5.49 -6.69
C PHE A 466 -1.82 6.31 -6.41
N PRO A 467 -3.05 5.73 -6.38
CA PRO A 467 -4.25 6.49 -6.05
C PRO A 467 -4.24 7.05 -4.62
N ILE A 468 -3.66 6.31 -3.66
CA ILE A 468 -3.53 6.75 -2.27
C ILE A 468 -2.55 7.91 -2.19
N GLY A 469 -1.38 7.81 -2.85
CA GLY A 469 -0.39 8.89 -2.90
C GLY A 469 -0.95 10.19 -3.50
N ILE A 470 -1.69 10.11 -4.62
CA ILE A 470 -2.38 11.28 -5.19
C ILE A 470 -3.47 11.79 -4.24
N GLY A 471 -4.21 10.89 -3.57
CA GLY A 471 -5.21 11.24 -2.57
C GLY A 471 -4.64 12.09 -1.45
N ILE A 472 -3.54 11.65 -0.84
CA ILE A 472 -2.83 12.39 0.21
C ILE A 472 -2.39 13.76 -0.30
N LEU A 473 -1.75 13.86 -1.47
CA LEU A 473 -1.34 15.15 -2.04
C LEU A 473 -2.49 16.12 -2.28
N ILE A 474 -3.65 15.62 -2.72
CA ILE A 474 -4.86 16.44 -2.90
C ILE A 474 -5.38 16.96 -1.56
N LEU A 475 -5.29 16.16 -0.50
CA LEU A 475 -5.78 16.52 0.83
C LEU A 475 -4.85 17.51 1.55
N ILE A 476 -3.53 17.39 1.37
CA ILE A 476 -2.56 18.38 1.88
C ILE A 476 -2.84 19.76 1.28
N ASN A 477 -3.20 19.80 -0.01
CA ASN A 477 -3.59 21.02 -0.74
C ASN A 477 -2.52 22.14 -0.68
N ASN A 478 -1.23 21.78 -0.76
CA ASN A 478 -0.15 22.75 -0.90
C ASN A 478 -0.08 23.30 -2.33
N SER A 479 0.46 24.51 -2.51
CA SER A 479 0.65 25.12 -3.84
C SER A 479 1.45 24.22 -4.78
N ASN A 480 2.42 23.48 -4.22
CA ASN A 480 3.28 22.57 -4.96
C ASN A 480 2.58 21.26 -5.34
N SER A 481 1.58 20.80 -4.55
CA SER A 481 0.90 19.52 -4.79
C SER A 481 0.23 19.48 -6.17
N ARG A 482 -0.34 20.60 -6.63
CA ARG A 482 -0.94 20.69 -7.96
C ARG A 482 0.10 20.55 -9.08
N GLU A 483 1.28 21.14 -8.91
CA GLU A 483 2.38 21.06 -9.88
C GLU A 483 2.94 19.64 -9.93
N ILE A 484 3.18 19.04 -8.76
CA ILE A 484 3.63 17.65 -8.59
C ILE A 484 2.67 16.68 -9.28
N VAL A 485 1.37 16.78 -9.00
CA VAL A 485 0.34 15.94 -9.64
C VAL A 485 0.33 16.14 -11.16
N SER A 486 0.53 17.39 -11.63
CA SER A 486 0.55 17.67 -13.07
C SER A 486 1.72 17.02 -13.81
N GLU A 487 2.85 16.79 -13.14
CA GLU A 487 4.03 16.13 -13.69
C GLU A 487 3.95 14.60 -13.61
N LEU A 488 3.43 14.07 -12.50
CA LEU A 488 3.43 12.65 -12.21
C LEU A 488 2.23 11.89 -12.79
N LEU A 489 1.05 12.51 -12.83
CA LEU A 489 -0.18 11.86 -13.32
C LEU A 489 -0.06 11.32 -14.77
N PRO A 490 0.60 12.02 -15.73
CA PRO A 490 0.83 11.47 -17.07
C PRO A 490 1.70 10.21 -17.13
N ARG A 491 2.47 9.91 -16.07
CA ARG A 491 3.31 8.70 -15.97
C ARG A 491 2.53 7.49 -15.46
N TYR A 492 1.30 7.66 -14.96
CA TYR A 492 0.48 6.56 -14.48
C TYR A 492 0.18 5.55 -15.59
N HIS A 493 0.35 4.27 -15.28
CA HIS A 493 0.15 3.19 -16.24
C HIS A 493 -1.34 2.84 -16.38
N ILE A 494 -2.03 3.55 -17.28
CA ILE A 494 -3.43 3.33 -17.61
C ILE A 494 -3.58 2.00 -18.36
N THR A 495 -4.40 1.08 -17.85
CA THR A 495 -4.67 -0.21 -18.52
C THR A 495 -6.13 -0.39 -18.91
N SER A 496 -7.04 0.12 -18.09
CA SER A 496 -8.47 0.06 -18.32
C SER A 496 -9.04 1.44 -18.71
N ASN A 497 -10.28 1.45 -19.20
CA ASN A 497 -11.00 2.71 -19.39
C ASN A 497 -11.27 3.40 -18.05
N ASP A 498 -11.54 2.63 -16.99
CA ASP A 498 -11.76 3.16 -15.64
C ASP A 498 -10.52 3.91 -15.11
N ASP A 499 -9.31 3.40 -15.39
CA ASP A 499 -8.05 4.06 -15.06
C ASP A 499 -7.94 5.44 -15.76
N LEU A 500 -8.37 5.53 -17.01
CA LEU A 500 -8.36 6.77 -17.79
C LEU A 500 -9.38 7.76 -17.23
N GLU A 501 -10.62 7.33 -17.01
CA GLU A 501 -11.67 8.15 -16.42
C GLU A 501 -11.27 8.67 -15.03
N TRP A 502 -10.65 7.82 -14.22
CA TRP A 502 -10.10 8.23 -12.93
C TRP A 502 -9.04 9.32 -13.06
N CYS A 503 -8.05 9.17 -13.96
CA CYS A 503 -7.04 10.20 -14.21
C CYS A 503 -7.66 11.53 -14.66
N LEU A 504 -8.68 11.45 -15.53
CA LEU A 504 -9.40 12.63 -16.03
C LEU A 504 -10.24 13.28 -14.93
N SER A 505 -10.83 12.50 -14.04
CA SER A 505 -11.58 13.02 -12.88
C SER A 505 -10.68 13.83 -11.95
N ILE A 506 -9.43 13.39 -11.73
CA ILE A 506 -8.42 14.13 -10.96
C ILE A 506 -8.01 15.41 -11.70
N CYS A 507 -7.78 15.32 -13.01
CA CYS A 507 -7.49 16.50 -13.82
C CYS A 507 -8.63 17.53 -13.75
N ALA A 508 -9.89 17.08 -13.76
CA ALA A 508 -11.05 17.95 -13.61
C ALA A 508 -11.11 18.58 -12.21
N LYS A 509 -10.93 17.78 -11.15
CA LYS A 509 -10.92 18.24 -9.74
C LYS A 509 -9.86 19.32 -9.50
N LEU A 510 -8.65 19.14 -10.06
CA LEU A 510 -7.53 20.07 -9.91
C LEU A 510 -7.41 21.13 -11.03
N ARG A 511 -8.37 21.16 -11.96
CA ARG A 511 -8.39 22.06 -13.13
C ARG A 511 -7.09 22.00 -13.96
N LEU A 512 -6.62 20.79 -14.27
CA LEU A 512 -5.39 20.51 -15.02
C LEU A 512 -5.68 20.16 -16.48
N HIS A 513 -6.23 21.12 -17.24
CA HIS A 513 -6.61 20.88 -18.64
C HIS A 513 -5.42 20.48 -19.54
N GLN A 514 -4.26 21.14 -19.37
CA GLN A 514 -3.07 20.81 -20.16
C GLN A 514 -2.55 19.40 -19.87
N THR A 515 -2.67 18.93 -18.63
CA THR A 515 -2.29 17.57 -18.24
C THR A 515 -3.24 16.54 -18.84
N ALA A 516 -4.55 16.80 -18.83
CA ALA A 516 -5.53 15.94 -19.50
C ALA A 516 -5.22 15.78 -21.00
N VAL A 517 -4.90 16.89 -21.69
CA VAL A 517 -4.47 16.85 -23.11
C VAL A 517 -3.21 16.00 -23.30
N LYS A 518 -2.22 16.10 -22.39
CA LYS A 518 -1.02 15.24 -22.44
C LYS A 518 -1.36 13.76 -22.26
N ILE A 519 -2.24 13.42 -21.31
CA ILE A 519 -2.69 12.05 -21.05
C ILE A 519 -3.37 11.48 -22.30
N TYR A 520 -4.31 12.21 -22.90
CA TYR A 520 -4.95 11.79 -24.14
C TYR A 520 -3.96 11.57 -25.30
N LYS A 521 -2.92 12.41 -25.43
CA LYS A 521 -1.87 12.21 -26.46
C LYS A 521 -1.05 10.95 -26.25
N ILE A 522 -0.70 10.64 -24.99
CA ILE A 522 0.07 9.46 -24.63
C ILE A 522 -0.78 8.20 -24.84
N GLN A 523 -2.02 8.20 -24.34
CA GLN A 523 -2.93 7.06 -24.50
C GLN A 523 -3.33 6.83 -25.95
N GLY A 524 -3.60 7.88 -26.73
CA GLY A 524 -3.86 7.77 -28.16
C GLY A 524 -2.72 7.10 -28.92
N ALA A 525 -1.45 7.43 -28.59
CA ALA A 525 -0.29 6.78 -29.19
C ALA A 525 -0.18 5.31 -28.79
N ARG A 526 -0.43 4.97 -27.52
CA ARG A 526 -0.40 3.59 -27.04
C ARG A 526 -1.49 2.74 -27.67
N LEU A 527 -2.73 3.21 -27.68
CA LEU A 527 -3.87 2.49 -28.26
C LEU A 527 -3.67 2.26 -29.77
N ALA A 528 -3.11 3.24 -30.48
CA ALA A 528 -2.74 3.08 -31.89
C ALA A 528 -1.71 1.97 -32.12
N THR A 529 -0.74 1.79 -31.21
CA THR A 529 0.24 0.69 -31.31
C THR A 529 -0.34 -0.69 -30.98
N ILE A 530 -1.34 -0.75 -30.09
CA ILE A 530 -1.97 -2.01 -29.68
C ILE A 530 -2.99 -2.48 -30.73
N GLY A 531 -3.54 -1.56 -31.54
CA GLY A 531 -4.50 -1.87 -32.60
C GLY A 531 -5.94 -1.45 -32.30
N TYR A 532 -6.19 -0.78 -31.18
CA TYR A 532 -7.49 -0.14 -30.86
C TYR A 532 -7.55 1.24 -31.54
N LEU A 533 -7.94 1.24 -32.81
CA LEU A 533 -7.79 2.40 -33.70
C LEU A 533 -8.88 3.43 -33.48
N TYR A 534 -10.12 3.00 -33.19
CA TYR A 534 -11.21 3.92 -32.89
C TYR A 534 -10.94 4.76 -31.62
N GLU A 535 -10.57 4.09 -30.53
CA GLU A 535 -10.29 4.72 -29.23
C GLU A 535 -9.06 5.64 -29.34
N ALA A 536 -8.07 5.27 -30.14
CA ALA A 536 -6.92 6.13 -30.43
C ALA A 536 -7.31 7.42 -31.15
N LEU A 537 -8.18 7.33 -32.17
CA LEU A 537 -8.70 8.50 -32.88
C LEU A 537 -9.52 9.40 -31.94
N TYR A 538 -10.36 8.80 -31.09
CA TYR A 538 -11.13 9.53 -30.09
C TYR A 538 -10.23 10.30 -29.11
N CYS A 539 -9.17 9.65 -28.61
CA CYS A 539 -8.18 10.31 -27.75
C CYS A 539 -7.49 11.49 -28.45
N TYR A 540 -7.18 11.37 -29.74
CA TYR A 540 -6.57 12.47 -30.48
C TYR A 540 -7.53 13.64 -30.76
N THR A 541 -8.83 13.37 -30.93
CA THR A 541 -9.83 14.45 -31.02
C THR A 541 -9.98 15.20 -29.71
N GLU A 542 -10.06 14.50 -28.58
CA GLU A 542 -10.15 15.12 -27.25
C GLU A 542 -8.88 15.89 -26.88
N ALA A 543 -7.71 15.43 -27.35
CA ALA A 543 -6.45 16.14 -27.20
C ALA A 543 -6.30 17.38 -28.11
N GLY A 544 -7.20 17.59 -29.07
CA GLY A 544 -7.07 18.60 -30.12
C GLY A 544 -5.88 18.39 -31.07
N ASP A 545 -5.33 17.17 -31.15
CA ASP A 545 -4.18 16.85 -32.01
C ASP A 545 -4.63 16.38 -33.40
N TYR A 546 -5.15 17.31 -34.18
CA TYR A 546 -5.66 17.02 -35.53
C TYR A 546 -4.58 16.52 -36.50
N THR A 547 -3.30 16.80 -36.23
CA THR A 547 -2.20 16.34 -37.09
C THR A 547 -1.99 14.84 -36.94
N ARG A 548 -1.99 14.31 -35.71
CA ARG A 548 -1.89 12.87 -35.48
C ARG A 548 -3.17 12.15 -35.86
N LEU A 549 -4.33 12.76 -35.59
CA LEU A 549 -5.63 12.24 -36.01
C LEU A 549 -5.68 11.98 -37.52
N THR A 550 -5.32 12.98 -38.34
CA THR A 550 -5.35 12.84 -39.80
C THR A 550 -4.34 11.82 -40.30
N LYS A 551 -3.12 11.77 -39.74
CA LYS A 551 -2.13 10.75 -40.08
C LYS A 551 -2.65 9.34 -39.80
N LEU A 552 -3.18 9.10 -38.60
CA LEU A 552 -3.72 7.79 -38.23
C LEU A 552 -4.92 7.43 -39.11
N ALA A 553 -5.83 8.37 -39.39
CA ALA A 553 -6.96 8.14 -40.28
C ALA A 553 -6.51 7.72 -41.71
N TRP A 554 -5.44 8.33 -42.23
CA TRP A 554 -4.86 7.92 -43.52
C TRP A 554 -4.14 6.57 -43.47
N GLU A 555 -3.46 6.25 -42.36
CA GLU A 555 -2.88 4.91 -42.16
C GLU A 555 -3.96 3.82 -42.13
N ILE A 556 -5.06 4.07 -41.43
CA ILE A 556 -6.25 3.22 -41.42
C ILE A 556 -6.81 3.08 -42.84
N PHE A 557 -6.81 4.16 -43.62
CA PHE A 557 -7.29 4.15 -45.01
C PHE A 557 -6.43 3.25 -45.88
N GLY A 558 -5.11 3.32 -45.70
CA GLY A 558 -4.17 2.40 -46.34
C GLY A 558 -4.40 0.93 -45.95
N LYS A 559 -4.66 0.64 -44.66
CA LYS A 559 -4.96 -0.73 -44.20
C LYS A 559 -6.27 -1.26 -44.79
N LEU A 560 -7.30 -0.43 -44.84
CA LEU A 560 -8.60 -0.77 -45.44
C LEU A 560 -8.47 -1.08 -46.94
N LEU A 561 -7.65 -0.31 -47.67
CA LEU A 561 -7.35 -0.56 -49.08
C LEU A 561 -6.68 -1.92 -49.34
N VAL A 562 -5.86 -2.41 -48.42
CA VAL A 562 -5.18 -3.72 -48.52
C VAL A 562 -6.06 -4.87 -47.97
N GLY A 563 -7.11 -4.54 -47.21
CA GLY A 563 -7.99 -5.52 -46.57
C GLY A 563 -7.47 -6.04 -45.22
N GLU A 564 -6.51 -5.36 -44.59
CA GLU A 564 -5.83 -5.74 -43.34
C GLU A 564 -6.42 -5.05 -42.09
N LEU A 565 -7.69 -4.65 -42.12
CA LEU A 565 -8.32 -3.94 -41.00
C LEU A 565 -9.05 -4.92 -40.08
N GLU A 566 -8.52 -5.11 -38.87
CA GLU A 566 -9.01 -6.09 -37.87
C GLU A 566 -9.89 -5.46 -36.77
N ASP A 567 -10.01 -4.12 -36.73
CA ASP A 567 -10.75 -3.41 -35.68
C ASP A 567 -12.28 -3.40 -35.93
N GLU A 568 -12.99 -4.35 -35.31
CA GLU A 568 -14.45 -4.50 -35.41
C GLU A 568 -15.23 -3.31 -34.80
N THR A 569 -14.70 -2.63 -33.78
CA THR A 569 -15.42 -1.50 -33.13
C THR A 569 -15.42 -0.27 -34.02
N LEU A 570 -14.31 -0.01 -34.71
CA LEU A 570 -14.21 1.04 -35.72
C LEU A 570 -15.18 0.78 -36.87
N ILE A 571 -15.20 -0.45 -37.40
CA ILE A 571 -16.07 -0.85 -38.52
C ILE A 571 -17.55 -0.67 -38.16
N THR A 572 -17.95 -1.15 -36.98
CA THR A 572 -19.35 -1.07 -36.53
C THR A 572 -19.81 0.37 -36.34
N LYS A 573 -18.99 1.21 -35.68
CA LYS A 573 -19.32 2.63 -35.45
C LYS A 573 -19.31 3.49 -36.72
N MET A 574 -18.46 3.16 -37.69
CA MET A 574 -18.49 3.79 -39.00
C MET A 574 -19.80 3.50 -39.74
N ARG A 575 -20.33 2.27 -39.61
CA ARG A 575 -21.57 1.83 -40.26
C ARG A 575 -22.83 2.32 -39.57
N SER A 576 -22.82 2.44 -38.25
CA SER A 576 -23.97 2.93 -37.47
C SER A 576 -24.12 4.46 -37.51
N ASN A 577 -23.10 5.19 -37.95
CA ASN A 577 -23.06 6.66 -37.97
C ASN A 577 -23.31 7.32 -36.60
N GLU A 578 -22.97 6.61 -35.52
CA GLU A 578 -23.18 7.03 -34.13
C GLU A 578 -22.07 7.95 -33.58
N ILE A 579 -21.14 8.39 -34.44
CA ILE A 579 -20.02 9.23 -34.04
C ILE A 579 -20.50 10.66 -33.75
N SER A 580 -20.47 11.05 -32.48
CA SER A 580 -20.93 12.37 -32.00
C SER A 580 -20.00 13.51 -32.41
N GLU A 581 -18.68 13.28 -32.39
CA GLU A 581 -17.66 14.32 -32.62
C GLU A 581 -17.50 14.71 -34.10
N PRO A 582 -17.63 16.01 -34.47
CA PRO A 582 -17.59 16.45 -35.87
C PRO A 582 -16.21 16.32 -36.51
N ALA A 583 -15.13 16.56 -35.75
CA ALA A 583 -13.76 16.41 -36.26
C ALA A 583 -13.42 14.94 -36.56
N LEU A 584 -13.88 14.02 -35.71
CA LEU A 584 -13.73 12.59 -35.92
C LEU A 584 -14.55 12.13 -37.14
N ARG A 585 -15.79 12.61 -37.26
CA ARG A 585 -16.66 12.33 -38.41
C ARG A 585 -16.04 12.81 -39.72
N GLN A 586 -15.42 13.99 -39.73
CA GLN A 586 -14.74 14.50 -40.91
C GLN A 586 -13.54 13.63 -41.30
N ALA A 587 -12.72 13.24 -40.32
CA ALA A 587 -11.55 12.38 -40.55
C ALA A 587 -11.92 10.96 -41.01
N LEU A 588 -13.04 10.41 -40.52
CA LEU A 588 -13.55 9.08 -40.88
C LEU A 588 -14.42 9.06 -42.13
N SER A 589 -14.89 10.20 -42.63
CA SER A 589 -15.76 10.25 -43.82
C SER A 589 -15.15 9.58 -45.08
N PRO A 590 -13.84 9.76 -45.41
CA PRO A 590 -13.22 9.06 -46.54
C PRO A 590 -13.18 7.54 -46.35
N LEU A 591 -13.00 7.09 -45.11
CA LEU A 591 -12.97 5.67 -44.74
C LEU A 591 -14.34 5.02 -44.88
N ALA A 592 -15.40 5.70 -44.44
CA ALA A 592 -16.77 5.17 -44.51
C ALA A 592 -17.24 5.01 -45.97
N ILE A 593 -16.88 5.95 -46.85
CA ILE A 593 -17.16 5.87 -48.28
C ILE A 593 -16.44 4.67 -48.91
N LEU A 594 -15.19 4.41 -48.50
CA LEU A 594 -14.41 3.28 -49.01
C LEU A 594 -14.98 1.93 -48.53
N ASP A 595 -15.34 1.80 -47.24
CA ASP A 595 -15.96 0.58 -46.70
C ASP A 595 -17.31 0.28 -47.41
N GLU A 596 -18.17 1.30 -47.59
CA GLU A 596 -19.44 1.14 -48.31
C GLU A 596 -19.23 0.63 -49.75
N PHE A 597 -18.20 1.15 -50.45
CA PHE A 597 -17.85 0.72 -51.80
C PHE A 597 -17.35 -0.73 -51.83
N LEU A 598 -16.49 -1.12 -50.89
CA LEU A 598 -15.93 -2.48 -50.81
C LEU A 598 -17.00 -3.54 -50.49
N GLN A 599 -18.06 -3.18 -49.76
CA GLN A 599 -19.14 -4.11 -49.41
C GLN A 599 -20.20 -4.32 -50.51
N LYS A 600 -20.47 -3.30 -51.33
CA LYS A 600 -21.53 -3.35 -52.37
C LYS A 600 -20.98 -3.83 -53.72
N THR A 601 -20.80 -5.14 -53.86
CA THR A 601 -20.23 -5.75 -55.09
C THR A 601 -21.12 -5.65 -56.33
N ASP A 602 -22.45 -5.58 -56.17
CA ASP A 602 -23.40 -5.74 -57.30
C ASP A 602 -23.85 -4.41 -57.94
N GLN A 603 -23.89 -3.29 -57.19
CA GLN A 603 -24.15 -1.93 -57.68
C GLN A 603 -23.42 -0.89 -56.82
N PRO A 604 -22.10 -0.75 -56.95
CA PRO A 604 -21.35 0.22 -56.18
C PRO A 604 -21.71 1.66 -56.59
N ASN A 605 -21.76 2.57 -55.61
CA ASN A 605 -22.05 3.98 -55.84
C ASN A 605 -20.79 4.73 -56.28
N PHE A 606 -20.47 4.66 -57.57
CA PHE A 606 -19.27 5.27 -58.15
C PHE A 606 -19.18 6.78 -57.93
N ARG A 607 -20.31 7.49 -57.78
CA ARG A 607 -20.34 8.94 -57.53
C ARG A 607 -19.60 9.32 -56.24
N LEU A 608 -19.73 8.53 -55.17
CA LEU A 608 -19.04 8.79 -53.90
C LEU A 608 -17.54 8.50 -54.01
N LEU A 609 -17.16 7.51 -54.82
CA LEU A 609 -15.77 7.19 -55.10
C LEU A 609 -15.07 8.27 -55.96
N PHE A 610 -15.76 8.83 -56.97
CA PHE A 610 -15.24 9.97 -57.74
C PHE A 610 -15.13 11.24 -56.89
N GLN A 611 -16.06 11.45 -55.94
CA GLN A 611 -15.91 12.52 -54.95
C GLN A 611 -14.69 12.31 -54.04
N LEU A 612 -14.37 11.07 -53.69
CA LEU A 612 -13.17 10.71 -52.95
C LEU A 612 -11.88 10.91 -53.78
N LEU A 613 -11.89 10.55 -55.07
CA LEU A 613 -10.76 10.76 -55.99
C LEU A 613 -10.44 12.25 -56.21
N ASN A 614 -11.48 13.09 -56.25
CA ASN A 614 -11.36 14.54 -56.35
C ASN A 614 -11.20 15.24 -54.99
N PHE A 615 -11.11 14.49 -53.90
CA PHE A 615 -10.96 15.07 -52.56
C PHE A 615 -9.61 15.76 -52.44
N ARG A 616 -9.64 17.08 -52.26
CA ARG A 616 -8.44 17.94 -52.24
C ARG A 616 -7.38 17.51 -51.21
N TYR A 617 -7.79 16.90 -50.11
CA TYR A 617 -6.90 16.50 -49.02
C TYR A 617 -6.50 15.02 -49.06
N LEU A 618 -6.89 14.27 -50.10
CA LEU A 618 -6.46 12.88 -50.29
C LEU A 618 -4.94 12.84 -50.58
N PRO A 619 -4.13 12.09 -49.81
CA PRO A 619 -2.72 11.92 -50.13
C PRO A 619 -2.56 11.31 -51.52
N LYS A 620 -1.73 11.96 -52.35
CA LYS A 620 -1.60 11.65 -53.79
C LYS A 620 -1.32 10.17 -54.07
N HIS A 621 -0.52 9.51 -53.23
CA HIS A 621 -0.13 8.11 -53.40
C HIS A 621 -1.30 7.11 -53.31
N TYR A 622 -2.43 7.47 -52.67
CA TYR A 622 -3.61 6.59 -52.61
C TYR A 622 -4.49 6.66 -53.86
N LYS A 623 -4.34 7.69 -54.71
CA LYS A 623 -5.16 7.85 -55.92
C LYS A 623 -5.05 6.62 -56.84
N MET A 624 -3.85 6.07 -56.99
CA MET A 624 -3.61 4.90 -57.83
C MET A 624 -4.22 3.61 -57.27
N SER A 625 -4.14 3.41 -55.95
CA SER A 625 -4.81 2.27 -55.30
C SER A 625 -6.32 2.30 -55.48
N LEU A 626 -6.94 3.50 -55.45
CA LEU A 626 -8.37 3.64 -55.73
C LEU A 626 -8.72 3.37 -57.20
N VAL A 627 -7.85 3.75 -58.14
CA VAL A 627 -8.05 3.44 -59.57
C VAL A 627 -7.99 1.93 -59.83
N ILE A 628 -7.09 1.21 -59.16
CA ILE A 628 -6.99 -0.26 -59.26
C ILE A 628 -8.29 -0.91 -58.76
N LEU A 629 -8.91 -0.39 -57.70
CA LEU A 629 -10.21 -0.88 -57.23
C LEU A 629 -11.35 -0.67 -58.25
N ILE A 630 -11.24 0.32 -59.13
CA ILE A 630 -12.20 0.59 -60.21
C ILE A 630 -11.94 -0.30 -61.43
N GLU A 631 -10.71 -0.76 -61.63
CA GLU A 631 -10.29 -1.53 -62.81
C GLU A 631 -11.21 -2.72 -63.16
N PRO A 632 -11.63 -3.59 -62.20
CA PRO A 632 -12.50 -4.73 -62.51
C PRO A 632 -13.89 -4.33 -63.03
N TYR A 633 -14.33 -3.10 -62.79
CA TYR A 633 -15.62 -2.58 -63.23
C TYR A 633 -15.56 -1.95 -64.62
N LEU A 634 -14.37 -1.59 -65.11
CA LEU A 634 -14.15 -1.14 -66.49
C LEU A 634 -14.43 -2.25 -67.52
N GLU A 635 -14.42 -3.52 -67.12
CA GLU A 635 -14.72 -4.64 -68.03
C GLU A 635 -16.22 -5.00 -68.05
N LYS A 636 -17.00 -4.47 -67.09
CA LYS A 636 -18.41 -4.82 -66.85
C LYS A 636 -19.42 -3.80 -67.39
N ARG A 637 -18.97 -2.72 -68.06
CA ARG A 637 -19.82 -1.65 -68.66
C ARG A 637 -20.78 -0.95 -67.69
N VAL A 638 -20.37 -0.77 -66.44
CA VAL A 638 -21.25 -0.18 -65.40
C VAL A 638 -21.08 1.35 -65.32
N LEU A 639 -20.01 1.91 -65.90
CA LEU A 639 -19.63 3.32 -65.78
C LEU A 639 -20.18 4.18 -66.92
N LYS A 640 -20.61 5.41 -66.60
CA LYS A 640 -21.09 6.40 -67.59
C LYS A 640 -19.94 7.11 -68.29
N THR A 641 -20.18 7.64 -69.49
CA THR A 641 -19.20 8.41 -70.26
C THR A 641 -18.62 9.61 -69.49
N GLU A 642 -19.44 10.28 -68.68
CA GLU A 642 -19.01 11.39 -67.83
C GLU A 642 -18.00 10.96 -66.75
N GLU A 643 -18.24 9.80 -66.13
CA GLU A 643 -17.39 9.19 -65.09
C GLU A 643 -16.06 8.69 -65.66
N LEU A 644 -16.07 8.17 -66.89
CA LEU A 644 -14.86 7.78 -67.63
C LEU A 644 -13.97 8.99 -67.97
N VAL A 645 -14.58 10.13 -68.33
CA VAL A 645 -13.84 11.39 -68.58
C VAL A 645 -13.22 11.92 -67.29
N GLU A 646 -13.90 11.79 -66.17
CA GLU A 646 -13.40 12.17 -64.85
C GLU A 646 -12.22 11.30 -64.41
N LEU A 647 -12.28 9.98 -64.65
CA LEU A 647 -11.18 9.05 -64.41
C LEU A 647 -9.92 9.41 -65.23
N ILE A 648 -10.07 9.80 -66.49
CA ILE A 648 -8.94 10.26 -67.34
C ILE A 648 -8.32 11.54 -66.77
N LYS A 649 -9.14 12.48 -66.28
CA LYS A 649 -8.63 13.72 -65.67
C LYS A 649 -7.80 13.43 -64.42
N VAL A 650 -8.29 12.57 -63.52
CA VAL A 650 -7.57 12.18 -62.30
C VAL A 650 -6.26 11.49 -62.61
N LEU A 651 -6.22 10.60 -63.62
CA LEU A 651 -5.00 9.93 -64.08
C LEU A 651 -3.97 10.93 -64.66
N ASN A 652 -4.44 11.87 -65.46
CA ASN A 652 -3.58 12.90 -66.05
C ASN A 652 -3.05 13.89 -65.00
N GLU A 653 -3.83 14.21 -63.97
CA GLU A 653 -3.38 15.03 -62.83
C GLU A 653 -2.38 14.28 -61.97
N PHE A 654 -2.60 13.00 -61.68
CA PHE A 654 -1.67 12.18 -60.91
C PHE A 654 -0.29 12.08 -61.60
N GLU A 655 -0.24 11.82 -62.91
CA GLU A 655 1.03 11.77 -63.67
C GLU A 655 1.76 13.11 -63.74
N LYS A 656 1.03 14.23 -63.71
CA LYS A 656 1.62 15.58 -63.74
C LYS A 656 2.13 16.05 -62.38
N GLU A 657 1.54 15.56 -61.30
CA GLU A 657 1.76 16.07 -59.94
C GLU A 657 2.51 15.11 -58.99
N ALA A 658 2.89 13.91 -59.46
CA ALA A 658 3.56 12.90 -58.65
C ALA A 658 5.09 13.03 -58.73
N ASP A 659 5.71 13.28 -57.58
CA ASP A 659 7.17 13.21 -57.39
C ASP A 659 7.65 11.75 -57.27
N ASP A 660 8.96 11.49 -57.45
CA ASP A 660 9.55 10.14 -57.41
C ASP A 660 9.23 9.38 -56.10
N GLU A 661 9.17 10.07 -54.95
CA GLU A 661 8.78 9.48 -53.67
C GLU A 661 7.29 9.07 -53.64
N THR A 662 6.42 9.84 -54.27
CA THR A 662 4.98 9.55 -54.37
C THR A 662 4.75 8.33 -55.26
N LEU A 663 5.52 8.21 -56.34
CA LEU A 663 5.49 7.05 -57.24
C LEU A 663 5.99 5.79 -56.54
N ALA A 664 7.07 5.87 -55.75
CA ALA A 664 7.58 4.75 -54.97
C ALA A 664 6.59 4.29 -53.87
N ALA A 665 5.94 5.23 -53.17
CA ALA A 665 4.93 4.93 -52.17
C ALA A 665 3.66 4.29 -52.78
N ALA A 666 3.19 4.81 -53.91
CA ALA A 666 2.06 4.24 -54.65
C ALA A 666 2.39 2.82 -55.15
N GLN A 667 3.58 2.62 -55.74
CA GLN A 667 4.05 1.31 -56.19
C GLN A 667 4.09 0.28 -55.05
N LYS A 668 4.58 0.68 -53.86
CA LYS A 668 4.63 -0.18 -52.68
C LYS A 668 3.22 -0.58 -52.19
N LEU A 669 2.29 0.37 -52.11
CA LEU A 669 0.91 0.10 -51.70
C LEU A 669 0.18 -0.80 -52.71
N CYS A 670 0.26 -0.49 -53.99
CA CYS A 670 -0.41 -1.25 -55.05
C CYS A 670 0.18 -2.67 -55.17
N SER A 671 1.48 -2.85 -54.96
CA SER A 671 2.12 -4.19 -54.94
C SER A 671 1.66 -5.09 -53.79
N ARG A 672 1.11 -4.51 -52.71
CA ARG A 672 0.48 -5.27 -51.62
C ARG A 672 -0.95 -5.71 -51.97
N GLN A 673 -1.67 -4.91 -52.77
CA GLN A 673 -3.02 -5.23 -53.24
C GLN A 673 -3.00 -6.25 -54.38
N VAL A 674 -2.03 -6.15 -55.30
CA VAL A 674 -1.87 -7.03 -56.46
C VAL A 674 -0.42 -7.53 -56.54
N PRO A 675 -0.16 -8.85 -56.43
CA PRO A 675 1.19 -9.38 -56.52
C PRO A 675 1.79 -9.14 -57.93
N ASN A 676 3.05 -8.71 -57.99
CA ASN A 676 3.78 -8.32 -59.22
C ASN A 676 3.24 -7.07 -59.96
N PHE A 677 2.58 -6.15 -59.25
CA PHE A 677 2.13 -4.88 -59.80
C PHE A 677 3.29 -4.03 -60.37
N ASP A 678 3.17 -3.48 -61.57
CA ASP A 678 4.07 -2.47 -62.14
C ASP A 678 3.23 -1.25 -62.54
N LEU A 679 3.40 -0.15 -61.80
CA LEU A 679 2.61 1.07 -61.94
C LEU A 679 2.59 1.61 -63.37
N LYS A 680 3.72 1.52 -64.10
CA LYS A 680 3.79 2.04 -65.48
C LYS A 680 3.03 1.16 -66.47
N ARG A 681 3.03 -0.15 -66.26
CA ARG A 681 2.29 -1.10 -67.11
C ARG A 681 0.79 -1.02 -66.85
N GLU A 682 0.38 -0.88 -65.59
CA GLU A 682 -1.04 -0.81 -65.25
C GLU A 682 -1.69 0.52 -65.61
N LEU A 683 -0.96 1.64 -65.51
CA LEU A 683 -1.42 2.92 -66.07
C LEU A 683 -1.73 2.82 -67.58
N LEU A 684 -0.90 2.08 -68.33
CA LEU A 684 -1.13 1.82 -69.75
C LEU A 684 -2.29 0.83 -69.99
N SER A 685 -2.46 -0.17 -69.13
CA SER A 685 -3.56 -1.13 -69.16
C SER A 685 -4.91 -0.46 -68.93
N VAL A 686 -5.04 0.29 -67.83
CA VAL A 686 -6.25 1.03 -67.46
C VAL A 686 -6.62 2.04 -68.55
N ARG A 687 -5.65 2.78 -69.11
CA ARG A 687 -5.90 3.70 -70.24
C ARG A 687 -6.40 3.00 -71.49
N LYS A 688 -5.85 1.83 -71.83
CA LYS A 688 -6.34 1.02 -72.97
C LYS A 688 -7.75 0.53 -72.73
N LYS A 689 -8.08 0.09 -71.51
CA LYS A 689 -9.43 -0.37 -71.13
C LYS A 689 -10.45 0.78 -71.18
N ILE A 690 -10.11 1.95 -70.64
CA ILE A 690 -10.96 3.17 -70.74
C ILE A 690 -11.17 3.57 -72.20
N GLY A 691 -10.11 3.56 -73.03
CA GLY A 691 -10.21 3.86 -74.46
C GLY A 691 -11.11 2.88 -75.21
N HIS A 692 -11.07 1.60 -74.83
CA HIS A 692 -11.95 0.57 -75.39
C HIS A 692 -13.42 0.79 -74.99
N GLU A 693 -13.70 1.03 -73.71
CA GLU A 693 -15.04 1.36 -73.19
C GLU A 693 -15.61 2.63 -73.84
N MET A 694 -14.82 3.70 -73.96
CA MET A 694 -15.26 4.92 -74.65
C MET A 694 -15.58 4.67 -76.13
N SER A 695 -14.76 3.89 -76.84
CA SER A 695 -15.01 3.54 -78.24
C SER A 695 -16.29 2.71 -78.44
N LEU A 696 -16.64 1.89 -77.44
CA LEU A 696 -17.84 1.06 -77.42
C LEU A 696 -19.09 1.82 -76.97
N ASN A 697 -18.98 2.87 -76.16
CA ASN A 697 -20.10 3.75 -75.78
C ASN A 697 -20.44 4.82 -76.85
N PHE A 698 -19.51 5.08 -77.78
CA PHE A 698 -19.72 5.94 -78.95
C PHE A 698 -20.33 5.17 -80.15
N LEU A 699 -20.29 3.84 -80.14
CA LEU A 699 -20.99 2.93 -81.05
C LEU A 699 -22.37 2.59 -80.48
#